data_AF-A0A858U3A5-F1
#
_entry.id   AF-A0A858U3A5-F1
#
_cell.length_a   1.000
_cell.length_b   1.000
_cell.length_c   1.000
_cell.angle_alpha   90.00
_cell.angle_beta   90.00
_cell.angle_gamma   90.00
#
_symmetry.space_group_name_H-M   'P 1'
#
loop_
_entity.id
_entity.type
_entity.pdbx_description
1 polymer ?
#
loop_
_entity_poly.entity_id
_entity_poly.type
_entity_poly.pdbx_seq_one_letter_code
_entity_poly.pdbx_strand_id
1 'polypeptide(L)'
;MKKIIKIGFLALTSIVPMSIVAASCTTAKANNKTFDSAIDSNGFLNKNLNIVALGDSITAGFNSEYSFELPGNFENSEGAKVKGLSYPSFFVDLLQKIKPNFVKHYENFALSSSKITDWLYLLQTPNFNYDPNVKGSVFKFLKNIDKEDKNPFKDRIKKQFGDFSPNSLGNLISQVKNAHFITLSAGANDLFKNLNFTLIQKIFQNPSEENVNEFNSSLIQTFQNIETNFDMLIKRIKTLNKNARVSIVGYPFILLRAKPFIDELFRGTDIPFKVFEKLNDIAKKVAKDNKVIYVETYDEKYWLDNAKSLAHSIFDIHPTEEGYKKIAMELLRKLAFNYKDPQEINVNQNQKYSEKDKVSIHKIFETNKTNEELKKIVERFESEKTSYQAEINSKKDELFSIQSNIINNWIAANKAAIKANLGKFFADNQNLKNLFNQDSFIDKIISAIQKSKLIDKTVINLHKYFDQTNLPINKTNLITFFLNQELIFILAKEFISIDFNTEEKVAISKGIAMLLNKIDLINPQLSSLKNNSVILRFIEDTILDVLNNKQLYGNANDFADLISIYLKNHPNIDFKELVKSILSNDFILEKIFEQIESRYPVLKENKKVIKAIITNITRFSIFDKFQKYIINKLISKQINFSEPSLKDFSDINIEGLDFLTLLSEINKIPDSDPIKKDFDGVYGIISNILSKSNKLQPKTS
;
A
#
# COMPACT_ATOMS: atom_id res chain seq x y z
N MET A 1 7.62 0.31 -12.98
CA MET A 1 6.56 -0.53 -12.40
C MET A 1 6.96 -1.94 -12.03
N LYS A 2 7.28 -2.87 -12.96
CA LYS A 2 7.68 -4.27 -12.61
C LYS A 2 8.78 -4.36 -11.51
N LYS A 3 9.67 -3.34 -11.43
CA LYS A 3 10.75 -3.20 -10.44
C LYS A 3 10.37 -2.42 -9.17
N ILE A 4 9.36 -1.55 -9.22
CA ILE A 4 8.84 -0.76 -8.08
C ILE A 4 7.87 -1.63 -7.25
N ILE A 5 7.05 -2.44 -7.95
CA ILE A 5 6.20 -3.47 -7.36
C ILE A 5 7.05 -4.52 -6.62
N LYS A 6 8.25 -4.83 -7.15
CA LYS A 6 9.21 -5.72 -6.49
C LYS A 6 9.70 -5.16 -5.14
N ILE A 7 9.83 -3.84 -5.00
CA ILE A 7 10.21 -3.17 -3.75
C ILE A 7 9.03 -3.12 -2.78
N GLY A 8 7.81 -2.83 -3.26
CA GLY A 8 6.59 -2.86 -2.44
C GLY A 8 6.27 -4.25 -1.89
N PHE A 9 6.41 -5.30 -2.70
CA PHE A 9 6.17 -6.69 -2.27
C PHE A 9 7.29 -7.22 -1.35
N LEU A 10 8.57 -6.92 -1.63
CA LEU A 10 9.69 -7.29 -0.73
C LEU A 10 9.70 -6.51 0.59
N ALA A 11 9.11 -5.31 0.64
CA ALA A 11 8.88 -4.56 1.87
C ALA A 11 7.84 -5.20 2.79
N LEU A 12 6.95 -6.04 2.23
CA LEU A 12 5.86 -6.70 2.94
C LEU A 12 6.18 -8.14 3.32
N THR A 13 7.10 -8.82 2.63
CA THR A 13 7.32 -10.27 2.79
C THR A 13 8.64 -10.65 3.47
N SER A 14 9.43 -9.69 3.96
CA SER A 14 10.80 -9.96 4.45
C SER A 14 10.93 -10.25 5.97
N ILE A 15 9.92 -10.83 6.63
CA ILE A 15 10.04 -11.30 8.04
C ILE A 15 10.17 -12.83 8.14
N VAL A 16 10.42 -13.56 7.04
CA VAL A 16 10.52 -15.03 7.13
C VAL A 16 11.84 -15.61 6.59
N PRO A 17 12.69 -16.19 7.44
CA PRO A 17 13.84 -17.00 7.03
C PRO A 17 13.54 -18.52 7.07
N MET A 18 14.09 -19.27 6.10
CA MET A 18 14.09 -20.75 5.95
C MET A 18 15.41 -21.34 6.52
N SER A 19 15.54 -22.53 7.16
CA SER A 19 15.30 -23.93 6.67
C SER A 19 15.60 -25.03 7.75
N ILE A 20 14.96 -26.23 7.62
CA ILE A 20 15.32 -27.70 7.81
C ILE A 20 15.84 -28.32 9.17
N VAL A 21 15.46 -29.59 9.43
CA VAL A 21 15.23 -30.35 10.70
C VAL A 21 16.21 -31.53 10.98
N ALA A 22 16.39 -31.96 12.25
CA ALA A 22 16.59 -33.38 12.70
C ALA A 22 16.29 -33.61 14.22
N ALA A 23 15.83 -34.82 14.62
CA ALA A 23 14.95 -35.24 15.77
C ALA A 23 15.60 -35.79 17.09
N SER A 24 14.89 -35.77 18.26
CA SER A 24 14.73 -36.89 19.25
C SER A 24 13.83 -36.64 20.52
N CYS A 25 13.19 -37.75 20.96
CA CYS A 25 12.39 -38.20 22.13
C CYS A 25 12.39 -37.68 23.60
N THR A 26 11.24 -37.30 24.22
CA THR A 26 10.42 -38.10 25.23
C THR A 26 9.55 -37.26 26.21
N THR A 27 8.45 -37.82 26.76
CA THR A 27 7.31 -37.13 27.45
C THR A 27 6.84 -37.75 28.78
N ALA A 28 6.16 -36.95 29.64
CA ALA A 28 5.41 -37.36 30.84
C ALA A 28 4.05 -36.61 31.05
N LYS A 29 3.10 -37.21 31.81
CA LYS A 29 1.63 -36.91 31.96
C LYS A 29 1.25 -35.93 33.11
N ALA A 30 0.03 -35.33 33.08
CA ALA A 30 -0.55 -34.41 34.11
C ALA A 30 -2.08 -34.61 34.41
N ASN A 31 -2.57 -34.04 35.54
CA ASN A 31 -3.83 -34.33 36.30
C ASN A 31 -5.04 -33.36 36.07
N ASN A 32 -6.29 -33.79 36.40
CA ASN A 32 -7.60 -33.33 35.84
C ASN A 32 -8.65 -32.61 36.78
N LYS A 33 -8.35 -32.11 37.99
CA LYS A 33 -9.41 -31.79 39.01
C LYS A 33 -10.16 -30.44 38.93
N THR A 34 -9.82 -29.49 38.06
CA THR A 34 -10.35 -28.09 38.10
C THR A 34 -11.52 -27.77 37.15
N PHE A 35 -11.89 -28.69 36.25
CA PHE A 35 -12.76 -28.39 35.10
C PHE A 35 -14.27 -28.37 35.42
N ASP A 36 -14.72 -29.14 36.41
CA ASP A 36 -16.15 -29.47 36.59
C ASP A 36 -17.01 -28.30 37.10
N SER A 37 -16.40 -27.23 37.65
CA SER A 37 -17.15 -26.07 38.16
C SER A 37 -17.45 -25.00 37.10
N ALA A 38 -16.82 -25.09 35.92
CA ALA A 38 -16.91 -24.11 34.83
C ALA A 38 -17.95 -24.48 33.77
N ILE A 39 -18.38 -25.75 33.76
CA ILE A 39 -19.36 -26.33 32.83
C ILE A 39 -20.70 -26.48 33.54
N ASP A 40 -21.81 -26.18 32.86
CA ASP A 40 -23.16 -26.44 33.38
C ASP A 40 -23.65 -27.88 33.13
N SER A 41 -24.86 -28.19 33.59
CA SER A 41 -25.47 -29.52 33.42
C SER A 41 -25.71 -29.91 31.95
N ASN A 42 -25.72 -28.95 31.03
CA ASN A 42 -25.92 -29.17 29.60
C ASN A 42 -24.58 -29.30 28.84
N GLY A 43 -23.44 -29.17 29.53
CA GLY A 43 -22.11 -29.26 28.93
C GLY A 43 -21.58 -27.96 28.34
N PHE A 44 -22.24 -26.82 28.61
CA PHE A 44 -21.84 -25.50 28.14
C PHE A 44 -20.92 -24.79 29.15
N LEU A 45 -20.03 -23.95 28.64
CA LEU A 45 -19.15 -23.07 29.42
C LEU A 45 -19.99 -21.95 30.05
N ASN A 46 -20.01 -21.86 31.38
CA ASN A 46 -21.03 -21.07 32.09
C ASN A 46 -20.48 -19.94 32.99
N LYS A 47 -19.39 -20.16 33.75
CA LYS A 47 -18.79 -19.11 34.60
C LYS A 47 -17.35 -19.45 35.00
N ASN A 48 -16.63 -18.45 35.50
CA ASN A 48 -15.26 -18.58 35.98
C ASN A 48 -14.31 -19.21 34.95
N LEU A 49 -14.46 -18.82 33.69
CA LEU A 49 -13.73 -19.41 32.58
C LEU A 49 -12.26 -18.99 32.56
N ASN A 50 -11.41 -19.90 32.09
CA ASN A 50 -10.00 -19.66 31.82
C ASN A 50 -9.88 -19.68 30.29
N ILE A 51 -9.56 -18.54 29.70
CA ILE A 51 -9.47 -18.39 28.25
C ILE A 51 -8.01 -18.17 27.88
N VAL A 52 -7.52 -19.00 26.96
CA VAL A 52 -6.16 -18.89 26.43
C VAL A 52 -6.23 -18.66 24.93
N ALA A 53 -5.49 -17.68 24.45
CA ALA A 53 -5.33 -17.45 23.01
C ALA A 53 -3.91 -17.80 22.56
N LEU A 54 -3.81 -18.59 21.49
CA LEU A 54 -2.55 -19.04 20.88
C LEU A 54 -2.58 -18.67 19.39
N GLY A 55 -1.43 -18.54 18.73
CA GLY A 55 -1.42 -18.36 17.28
C GLY A 55 -0.50 -17.25 16.80
N ASP A 56 -0.78 -16.77 15.60
CA ASP A 56 0.04 -15.78 14.91
C ASP A 56 -0.41 -14.33 15.15
N SER A 57 -0.02 -13.42 14.25
CA SER A 57 -0.28 -11.98 14.35
C SER A 57 -1.77 -11.62 14.39
N ILE A 58 -2.64 -12.45 13.81
CA ILE A 58 -4.09 -12.21 13.86
C ILE A 58 -4.62 -12.46 15.27
N THR A 59 -4.19 -13.54 15.91
CA THR A 59 -4.52 -13.78 17.33
C THR A 59 -3.79 -12.81 18.25
N ALA A 60 -2.55 -12.41 17.93
CA ALA A 60 -1.78 -11.45 18.72
C ALA A 60 -2.31 -10.01 18.62
N GLY A 61 -3.20 -9.72 17.66
CA GLY A 61 -3.73 -8.37 17.47
C GLY A 61 -2.67 -7.40 16.98
N PHE A 62 -1.82 -7.82 16.03
CA PHE A 62 -0.89 -6.89 15.38
C PHE A 62 -1.68 -5.87 14.58
N ASN A 63 -1.35 -4.60 14.74
CA ASN A 63 -1.98 -3.51 14.00
C ASN A 63 -0.89 -2.57 13.47
N SER A 64 -0.81 -2.42 12.14
CA SER A 64 0.23 -1.61 11.50
C SER A 64 0.19 -0.14 11.89
N GLU A 65 -0.96 0.34 12.37
CA GLU A 65 -1.10 1.69 12.88
C GLU A 65 -0.21 1.96 14.10
N TYR A 66 -0.02 0.95 14.95
CA TYR A 66 0.82 1.04 16.14
C TYR A 66 2.18 0.37 15.98
N SER A 67 2.34 -0.49 14.98
CA SER A 67 3.57 -1.26 14.71
C SER A 67 3.94 -2.30 15.79
N PHE A 68 3.02 -2.67 16.67
CA PHE A 68 3.20 -3.74 17.65
C PHE A 68 1.91 -4.56 17.85
N GLU A 69 2.05 -5.64 18.60
CA GLU A 69 0.95 -6.51 19.02
C GLU A 69 0.21 -5.90 20.21
N LEU A 70 -1.12 -5.99 20.20
CA LEU A 70 -1.98 -5.64 21.33
C LEU A 70 -2.74 -6.89 21.84
N PRO A 71 -2.01 -7.94 22.29
CA PRO A 71 -2.55 -9.29 22.47
C PRO A 71 -3.53 -9.37 23.63
N GLY A 72 -3.19 -8.74 24.74
CA GLY A 72 -4.07 -8.58 25.89
C GLY A 72 -4.08 -9.68 26.93
N ASN A 73 -4.56 -9.29 28.11
CA ASN A 73 -4.75 -10.11 29.30
C ASN A 73 -5.72 -9.38 30.27
N PHE A 74 -6.00 -10.00 31.41
CA PHE A 74 -6.63 -9.28 32.52
C PHE A 74 -5.60 -8.53 33.35
N GLU A 75 -5.93 -7.28 33.68
CA GLU A 75 -5.11 -6.45 34.57
C GLU A 75 -5.17 -6.96 36.02
N ASN A 76 -6.39 -7.27 36.53
CA ASN A 76 -6.67 -7.84 37.86
C ASN A 76 -7.87 -8.81 37.78
N SER A 77 -8.02 -9.75 38.73
CA SER A 77 -9.12 -10.75 38.72
C SER A 77 -10.46 -10.25 39.27
N GLU A 78 -10.49 -9.15 40.01
CA GLU A 78 -11.72 -8.52 40.53
C GLU A 78 -12.05 -7.25 39.73
N GLY A 79 -13.25 -7.17 39.15
CA GLY A 79 -13.62 -6.07 38.24
C GLY A 79 -12.82 -6.06 36.93
N ALA A 80 -12.32 -7.24 36.51
CA ALA A 80 -11.30 -7.44 35.49
C ALA A 80 -11.56 -6.68 34.18
N LYS A 81 -10.85 -5.56 34.00
CA LYS A 81 -10.80 -4.85 32.73
C LYS A 81 -9.92 -5.63 31.75
N VAL A 82 -10.42 -5.84 30.54
CA VAL A 82 -9.61 -6.40 29.46
C VAL A 82 -8.63 -5.35 28.97
N LYS A 83 -7.34 -5.66 29.07
CA LYS A 83 -6.28 -4.94 28.37
C LYS A 83 -6.02 -5.67 27.04
N GLY A 84 -5.87 -4.95 25.94
CA GLY A 84 -5.59 -5.49 24.59
C GLY A 84 -6.66 -5.15 23.55
N LEU A 85 -6.24 -5.14 22.27
CA LEU A 85 -7.05 -4.80 21.09
C LEU A 85 -7.02 -5.92 20.02
N SER A 86 -6.71 -7.14 20.46
CA SER A 86 -6.78 -8.34 19.63
C SER A 86 -8.22 -8.89 19.59
N TYR A 87 -8.52 -9.77 18.63
CA TYR A 87 -9.86 -10.40 18.59
C TYR A 87 -10.16 -11.20 19.87
N PRO A 88 -9.22 -11.94 20.50
CA PRO A 88 -9.53 -12.62 21.75
C PRO A 88 -9.84 -11.63 22.88
N SER A 89 -9.18 -10.47 22.93
CA SER A 89 -9.48 -9.44 23.92
C SER A 89 -10.89 -8.88 23.74
N PHE A 90 -11.26 -8.49 22.53
CA PHE A 90 -12.62 -8.02 22.26
C PHE A 90 -13.68 -9.10 22.54
N PHE A 91 -13.36 -10.36 22.25
CA PHE A 91 -14.26 -11.48 22.53
C PHE A 91 -14.47 -11.68 24.04
N VAL A 92 -13.41 -11.59 24.84
CA VAL A 92 -13.52 -11.66 26.31
C VAL A 92 -14.30 -10.47 26.86
N ASP A 93 -14.11 -9.26 26.32
CA ASP A 93 -14.88 -8.08 26.75
C ASP A 93 -16.39 -8.26 26.48
N LEU A 94 -16.74 -8.79 25.30
CA LEU A 94 -18.11 -9.16 24.95
C LEU A 94 -18.71 -10.19 25.92
N LEU A 95 -17.95 -11.24 26.30
CA LEU A 95 -18.42 -12.24 27.27
C LEU A 95 -18.70 -11.61 28.64
N GLN A 96 -17.82 -10.71 29.11
CA GLN A 96 -18.03 -10.01 30.38
C GLN A 96 -19.25 -9.06 30.34
N LYS A 97 -19.55 -8.46 29.19
CA LYS A 97 -20.76 -7.64 28.98
C LYS A 97 -22.05 -8.46 28.99
N ILE A 98 -22.01 -9.72 28.54
CA ILE A 98 -23.16 -10.63 28.59
C ILE A 98 -23.43 -11.04 30.03
N LYS A 99 -22.37 -11.44 30.75
CA LYS A 99 -22.46 -11.93 32.11
C LYS A 99 -21.24 -11.46 32.90
N PRO A 100 -21.42 -10.68 33.98
CA PRO A 100 -20.30 -10.29 34.83
C PRO A 100 -19.56 -11.51 35.39
N ASN A 101 -18.23 -11.43 35.44
CA ASN A 101 -17.34 -12.51 35.92
C ASN A 101 -17.52 -13.84 35.16
N PHE A 102 -17.95 -13.79 33.89
CA PHE A 102 -18.01 -14.97 33.05
C PHE A 102 -16.61 -15.56 32.88
N VAL A 103 -15.63 -14.69 32.65
CA VAL A 103 -14.22 -15.07 32.50
C VAL A 103 -13.47 -14.67 33.77
N LYS A 104 -12.78 -15.63 34.38
CA LYS A 104 -11.95 -15.44 35.58
C LYS A 104 -10.48 -15.21 35.23
N HIS A 105 -9.99 -15.87 34.19
CA HIS A 105 -8.62 -15.71 33.71
C HIS A 105 -8.59 -15.61 32.20
N TYR A 106 -7.82 -14.65 31.69
CA TYR A 106 -7.59 -14.47 30.26
C TYR A 106 -6.13 -14.10 30.03
N GLU A 107 -5.47 -14.86 29.16
CA GLU A 107 -4.10 -14.58 28.73
C GLU A 107 -3.94 -14.89 27.24
N ASN A 108 -3.37 -13.95 26.50
CA ASN A 108 -3.03 -14.13 25.10
C ASN A 108 -1.52 -14.37 24.93
N PHE A 109 -1.18 -15.58 24.51
CA PHE A 109 0.19 -16.02 24.22
C PHE A 109 0.54 -15.88 22.73
N ALA A 110 -0.37 -15.44 21.86
CA ALA A 110 -0.08 -15.36 20.44
C ALA A 110 1.15 -14.48 20.14
N LEU A 111 1.85 -14.83 19.05
CA LEU A 111 3.13 -14.25 18.63
C LEU A 111 3.08 -13.95 17.13
N SER A 112 3.32 -12.71 16.72
CA SER A 112 3.39 -12.34 15.30
C SER A 112 4.51 -13.09 14.59
N SER A 113 4.31 -13.33 13.30
CA SER A 113 5.22 -14.09 12.44
C SER A 113 5.44 -15.56 12.86
N SER A 114 4.79 -16.02 13.94
CA SER A 114 4.90 -17.43 14.36
C SER A 114 4.19 -18.34 13.36
N LYS A 115 4.81 -19.50 13.14
CA LYS A 115 4.34 -20.59 12.29
C LYS A 115 3.78 -21.71 13.14
N ILE A 116 3.06 -22.64 12.53
CA ILE A 116 2.55 -23.83 13.22
C ILE A 116 3.70 -24.62 13.85
N THR A 117 4.83 -24.74 13.16
CA THR A 117 6.05 -25.40 13.68
C THR A 117 6.59 -24.74 14.94
N ASP A 118 6.49 -23.41 15.04
CA ASP A 118 6.98 -22.69 16.20
C ASP A 118 6.08 -23.03 17.42
N TRP A 119 4.77 -23.15 17.21
CA TRP A 119 3.82 -23.60 18.24
C TRP A 119 4.00 -25.06 18.64
N LEU A 120 4.34 -25.94 17.71
CA LEU A 120 4.69 -27.34 18.03
C LEU A 120 5.89 -27.40 18.98
N TYR A 121 6.90 -26.55 18.76
CA TYR A 121 8.04 -26.39 19.67
C TYR A 121 7.63 -25.79 21.02
N LEU A 122 6.89 -24.68 21.01
CA LEU A 122 6.46 -23.99 22.24
C LEU A 122 5.60 -24.88 23.14
N LEU A 123 4.80 -25.77 22.56
CA LEU A 123 4.00 -26.75 23.30
C LEU A 123 4.75 -28.06 23.60
N GLN A 124 6.06 -28.09 23.36
CA GLN A 124 6.95 -29.21 23.61
C GLN A 124 6.40 -30.52 23.01
N THR A 125 6.01 -30.47 21.74
CA THR A 125 5.43 -31.62 21.07
C THR A 125 6.46 -32.75 21.01
N PRO A 126 6.14 -33.97 21.49
CA PRO A 126 7.05 -35.10 21.38
C PRO A 126 7.51 -35.31 19.93
N ASN A 127 8.80 -35.61 19.76
CA ASN A 127 9.47 -35.86 18.47
C ASN A 127 9.55 -34.63 17.57
N PHE A 128 9.19 -33.44 18.06
CA PHE A 128 9.33 -32.21 17.29
C PHE A 128 10.63 -31.51 17.65
N ASN A 129 11.65 -31.67 16.80
CA ASN A 129 12.91 -30.95 16.98
C ASN A 129 12.89 -29.61 16.27
N TYR A 130 13.28 -28.59 17.03
CA TYR A 130 13.33 -27.22 16.58
C TYR A 130 14.51 -26.54 17.26
N ASP A 131 15.36 -25.87 16.49
CA ASP A 131 16.43 -25.05 17.05
C ASP A 131 15.92 -23.60 17.21
N PRO A 132 15.67 -23.12 18.45
CA PRO A 132 15.22 -21.75 18.69
C PRO A 132 16.27 -20.69 18.36
N ASN A 133 17.54 -21.09 18.19
CA ASN A 133 18.67 -20.21 17.94
C ASN A 133 19.12 -20.17 16.47
N VAL A 134 18.41 -20.88 15.58
CA VAL A 134 18.66 -20.82 14.13
C VAL A 134 18.68 -19.37 13.66
N LYS A 135 19.64 -19.05 12.79
CA LYS A 135 19.76 -17.72 12.17
C LYS A 135 18.42 -17.34 11.52
N GLY A 136 17.79 -16.30 12.07
CA GLY A 136 16.49 -15.83 11.60
C GLY A 136 15.26 -16.37 12.38
N SER A 137 15.46 -17.12 13.46
CA SER A 137 14.37 -17.51 14.36
C SER A 137 13.45 -16.33 14.70
N VAL A 138 12.15 -16.55 14.57
CA VAL A 138 11.12 -15.55 14.90
C VAL A 138 11.27 -15.05 16.34
N PHE A 139 11.79 -15.90 17.24
CA PHE A 139 12.01 -15.56 18.64
C PHE A 139 13.06 -14.46 18.83
N LYS A 140 14.06 -14.34 17.93
CA LYS A 140 15.05 -13.25 18.00
C LYS A 140 14.40 -11.92 17.62
N PHE A 141 13.59 -11.92 16.57
CA PHE A 141 12.83 -10.73 16.16
C PHE A 141 11.87 -10.28 17.26
N LEU A 142 11.10 -11.22 17.82
CA LEU A 142 10.17 -10.97 18.91
C LEU A 142 10.85 -10.41 20.17
N LYS A 143 12.04 -10.92 20.54
CA LYS A 143 12.84 -10.38 21.66
C LYS A 143 13.26 -8.92 21.48
N ASN A 144 13.37 -8.43 20.23
CA ASN A 144 13.69 -7.04 19.97
C ASN A 144 12.45 -6.16 20.15
N ILE A 145 11.31 -6.56 19.57
CA ILE A 145 10.04 -5.83 19.72
C ILE A 145 9.57 -5.77 21.18
N ASP A 146 9.83 -6.83 21.96
CA ASP A 146 9.46 -6.90 23.37
C ASP A 146 10.17 -5.86 24.25
N LYS A 147 11.27 -5.27 23.77
CA LYS A 147 12.07 -4.28 24.49
C LYS A 147 11.75 -2.82 24.13
N GLU A 148 10.93 -2.60 23.11
CA GLU A 148 10.59 -1.24 22.65
C GLU A 148 9.86 -0.46 23.75
N ASP A 149 10.39 0.70 24.14
CA ASP A 149 9.92 1.44 25.32
C ASP A 149 8.47 1.90 25.23
N LYS A 150 8.00 2.15 24.00
CA LYS A 150 6.64 2.59 23.71
C LYS A 150 5.63 1.45 23.55
N ASN A 151 6.08 0.19 23.60
CA ASN A 151 5.19 -0.97 23.51
C ASN A 151 4.35 -1.09 24.81
N PRO A 152 3.02 -0.99 24.76
CA PRO A 152 2.15 -1.12 25.95
C PRO A 152 2.22 -2.49 26.64
N PHE A 153 2.80 -3.48 25.96
CA PHE A 153 3.05 -4.84 26.41
C PHE A 153 4.55 -5.17 26.47
N LYS A 154 5.41 -4.18 26.68
CA LYS A 154 6.85 -4.37 26.92
C LYS A 154 7.11 -5.47 27.96
N ASP A 155 8.14 -6.28 27.73
CA ASP A 155 8.56 -7.44 28.52
C ASP A 155 7.52 -8.58 28.63
N ARG A 156 6.40 -8.52 27.90
CA ARG A 156 5.38 -9.60 27.90
C ARG A 156 6.00 -10.90 27.43
N ILE A 157 6.73 -10.88 26.31
CA ILE A 157 7.26 -12.10 25.69
C ILE A 157 8.29 -12.73 26.63
N LYS A 158 9.18 -11.92 27.21
CA LYS A 158 10.12 -12.37 28.24
C LYS A 158 9.40 -12.98 29.44
N LYS A 159 8.31 -12.39 29.93
CA LYS A 159 7.52 -12.93 31.06
C LYS A 159 6.81 -14.24 30.71
N GLN A 160 6.23 -14.34 29.52
CA GLN A 160 5.43 -15.48 29.10
C GLN A 160 6.27 -16.69 28.67
N PHE A 161 7.42 -16.44 28.02
CA PHE A 161 8.22 -17.46 27.35
C PHE A 161 9.68 -17.54 27.82
N GLY A 162 10.13 -16.59 28.64
CA GLY A 162 11.53 -16.50 29.09
C GLY A 162 12.51 -16.34 27.93
N ASP A 163 13.48 -17.24 27.86
CA ASP A 163 14.47 -17.31 26.80
C ASP A 163 14.03 -18.18 25.60
N PHE A 164 12.82 -18.74 25.65
CA PHE A 164 12.27 -19.77 24.76
C PHE A 164 12.93 -21.16 24.88
N SER A 165 13.78 -21.40 25.89
CA SER A 165 14.25 -22.75 26.17
C SER A 165 13.12 -23.62 26.72
N PRO A 166 13.17 -24.96 26.56
CA PRO A 166 12.14 -25.84 27.10
C PRO A 166 11.84 -25.61 28.59
N ASN A 167 12.85 -25.28 29.40
CA ASN A 167 12.67 -25.03 30.84
C ASN A 167 11.87 -23.77 31.15
N SER A 168 11.88 -22.77 30.25
CA SER A 168 11.16 -21.50 30.40
C SER A 168 9.68 -21.59 30.00
N LEU A 169 9.25 -22.66 29.31
CA LEU A 169 7.90 -22.79 28.75
C LEU A 169 6.86 -23.35 29.73
N GLY A 170 7.23 -23.57 30.99
CA GLY A 170 6.35 -24.15 32.01
C GLY A 170 5.05 -23.35 32.23
N ASN A 171 5.12 -22.01 32.18
CA ASN A 171 3.95 -21.15 32.32
C ASN A 171 2.94 -21.39 31.18
N LEU A 172 3.38 -21.32 29.93
CA LEU A 172 2.53 -21.59 28.76
C LEU A 172 1.87 -22.97 28.85
N ILE A 173 2.64 -24.01 29.16
CA ILE A 173 2.11 -25.39 29.28
C ILE A 173 1.07 -25.49 30.39
N SER A 174 1.29 -24.83 31.53
CA SER A 174 0.33 -24.77 32.63
C SER A 174 -0.98 -24.08 32.21
N GLN A 175 -0.88 -22.95 31.49
CA GLN A 175 -2.04 -22.21 31.03
C GLN A 175 -2.89 -23.03 30.04
N VAL A 176 -2.25 -23.72 29.08
CA VAL A 176 -2.96 -24.63 28.17
C VAL A 176 -3.66 -25.77 28.91
N LYS A 177 -3.00 -26.37 29.91
CA LYS A 177 -3.56 -27.45 30.75
C LYS A 177 -4.79 -27.00 31.55
N ASN A 178 -4.84 -25.74 31.97
CA ASN A 178 -5.90 -25.18 32.81
C ASN A 178 -6.98 -24.41 32.04
N ALA A 179 -6.86 -24.30 30.71
CA ALA A 179 -7.80 -23.55 29.89
C ALA A 179 -9.16 -24.25 29.76
N HIS A 180 -10.25 -23.51 29.92
CA HIS A 180 -11.60 -23.96 29.60
C HIS A 180 -11.91 -23.79 28.11
N PHE A 181 -11.42 -22.69 27.52
CA PHE A 181 -11.53 -22.38 26.11
C PHE A 181 -10.18 -21.94 25.54
N ILE A 182 -9.84 -22.45 24.36
CA ILE A 182 -8.64 -22.07 23.60
C ILE A 182 -9.08 -21.58 22.23
N THR A 183 -8.66 -20.38 21.84
CA THR A 183 -8.83 -19.87 20.48
C THR A 183 -7.49 -19.70 19.78
N LEU A 184 -7.42 -20.00 18.49
CA LEU A 184 -6.21 -19.80 17.71
C LEU A 184 -6.44 -19.55 16.22
N SER A 185 -5.49 -18.83 15.62
CA SER A 185 -5.25 -18.77 14.17
C SER A 185 -3.78 -19.08 13.89
N ALA A 186 -3.51 -19.94 12.92
CA ALA A 186 -2.15 -20.31 12.52
C ALA A 186 -2.12 -20.84 11.07
N GLY A 187 -0.98 -20.67 10.40
CA GLY A 187 -0.71 -21.23 9.07
C GLY A 187 -0.48 -20.19 7.96
N ALA A 188 -0.89 -18.93 8.13
CA ALA A 188 -0.63 -17.89 7.13
C ALA A 188 0.89 -17.67 6.93
N ASN A 189 1.66 -17.63 8.02
CA ASN A 189 3.12 -17.48 7.95
C ASN A 189 3.81 -18.70 7.31
N ASP A 190 3.28 -19.91 7.53
CA ASP A 190 3.75 -21.12 6.86
C ASP A 190 3.54 -21.02 5.34
N LEU A 191 2.38 -20.49 4.90
CA LEU A 191 2.10 -20.25 3.49
C LEU A 191 3.04 -19.20 2.88
N PHE A 192 3.12 -18.00 3.48
CA PHE A 192 3.95 -16.90 2.97
C PHE A 192 5.43 -17.27 2.84
N LYS A 193 5.94 -18.03 3.82
CA LYS A 193 7.33 -18.52 3.79
C LYS A 193 7.65 -19.31 2.53
N ASN A 194 6.68 -20.06 2.02
CA ASN A 194 6.86 -21.00 0.94
C ASN A 194 6.27 -20.52 -0.39
N LEU A 195 5.80 -19.27 -0.48
CA LEU A 195 5.36 -18.68 -1.74
C LEU A 195 6.55 -18.51 -2.70
N ASN A 196 6.42 -19.04 -3.91
CA ASN A 196 7.42 -18.87 -4.95
C ASN A 196 7.22 -17.52 -5.67
N PHE A 197 7.90 -16.47 -5.20
CA PHE A 197 7.84 -15.14 -5.81
C PHE A 197 8.29 -15.09 -7.26
N THR A 198 9.15 -16.00 -7.70
CA THR A 198 9.55 -16.09 -9.11
C THR A 198 8.36 -16.53 -9.97
N LEU A 199 7.56 -17.49 -9.51
CA LEU A 199 6.35 -17.92 -10.22
C LEU A 199 5.24 -16.87 -10.15
N ILE A 200 5.05 -16.21 -9.01
CA ILE A 200 4.16 -15.04 -8.90
C ILE A 200 4.56 -13.98 -9.94
N GLN A 201 5.87 -13.71 -10.07
CA GLN A 201 6.39 -12.76 -11.06
C GLN A 201 6.19 -13.26 -12.50
N LYS A 202 6.24 -14.57 -12.77
CA LYS A 202 5.88 -15.12 -14.09
C LYS A 202 4.41 -14.86 -14.40
N ILE A 203 3.49 -15.12 -13.45
CA ILE A 203 2.06 -14.88 -13.61
C ILE A 203 1.78 -13.39 -13.89
N PHE A 204 2.40 -12.48 -13.14
CA PHE A 204 2.26 -11.03 -13.38
C PHE A 204 2.68 -10.61 -14.80
N GLN A 205 3.63 -11.32 -15.39
CA GLN A 205 4.09 -11.04 -16.75
C GLN A 205 3.14 -11.67 -17.77
N ASN A 206 2.79 -12.93 -17.58
CA ASN A 206 1.93 -13.72 -18.45
C ASN A 206 1.14 -14.74 -17.61
N PRO A 207 -0.14 -14.51 -17.30
CA PRO A 207 -0.95 -15.45 -16.53
C PRO A 207 -1.51 -16.56 -17.45
N SER A 208 -0.63 -17.26 -18.17
CA SER A 208 -1.03 -18.44 -18.95
C SER A 208 -1.46 -19.56 -18.01
N GLU A 209 -2.33 -20.45 -18.48
CA GLU A 209 -2.75 -21.64 -17.73
C GLU A 209 -1.55 -22.46 -17.22
N GLU A 210 -0.50 -22.57 -18.04
CA GLU A 210 0.77 -23.21 -17.66
C GLU A 210 1.43 -22.55 -16.44
N ASN A 211 1.62 -21.22 -16.44
CA ASN A 211 2.25 -20.51 -15.33
C ASN A 211 1.40 -20.57 -14.05
N VAL A 212 0.08 -20.57 -14.20
CA VAL A 212 -0.86 -20.73 -13.09
C VAL A 212 -0.78 -22.15 -12.52
N ASN A 213 -0.75 -23.16 -13.36
CA ASN A 213 -0.62 -24.55 -12.95
C ASN A 213 0.74 -24.85 -12.31
N GLU A 214 1.84 -24.26 -12.82
CA GLU A 214 3.18 -24.33 -12.22
C GLU A 214 3.16 -23.73 -10.80
N PHE A 215 2.55 -22.55 -10.63
CA PHE A 215 2.40 -21.92 -9.32
C PHE A 215 1.54 -22.76 -8.37
N ASN A 216 0.37 -23.23 -8.80
CA ASN A 216 -0.50 -24.08 -7.98
C ASN A 216 0.21 -25.38 -7.57
N SER A 217 0.97 -26.00 -8.49
CA SER A 217 1.75 -27.21 -8.22
C SER A 217 2.83 -26.95 -7.18
N SER A 218 3.45 -25.77 -7.20
CA SER A 218 4.45 -25.37 -6.19
C SER A 218 3.89 -25.26 -4.76
N LEU A 219 2.57 -25.09 -4.62
CA LEU A 219 1.89 -24.96 -3.32
C LEU A 219 1.40 -26.30 -2.75
N ILE A 220 1.37 -27.39 -3.52
CA ILE A 220 0.81 -28.68 -3.07
C ILE A 220 1.51 -29.16 -1.79
N GLN A 221 2.84 -29.22 -1.81
CA GLN A 221 3.60 -29.67 -0.64
C GLN A 221 3.47 -28.70 0.54
N THR A 222 3.40 -27.39 0.27
CA THR A 222 3.19 -26.36 1.29
C THR A 222 1.87 -26.59 2.02
N PHE A 223 0.78 -26.81 1.28
CA PHE A 223 -0.53 -27.07 1.86
C PHE A 223 -0.59 -28.40 2.63
N GLN A 224 0.02 -29.47 2.10
CA GLN A 224 0.12 -30.75 2.81
C GLN A 224 0.90 -30.62 4.13
N ASN A 225 1.99 -29.85 4.14
CA ASN A 225 2.78 -29.59 5.33
C ASN A 225 2.00 -28.76 6.36
N ILE A 226 1.27 -27.73 5.91
CA ILE A 226 0.41 -26.92 6.77
C ILE A 226 -0.65 -27.81 7.41
N GLU A 227 -1.36 -28.61 6.63
CA GLU A 227 -2.39 -29.53 7.13
C GLU A 227 -1.84 -30.50 8.17
N THR A 228 -0.72 -31.16 7.86
CA THR A 228 -0.08 -32.14 8.74
C THR A 228 0.37 -31.50 10.07
N ASN A 229 1.07 -30.37 9.99
CA ASN A 229 1.56 -29.69 11.19
C ASN A 229 0.41 -29.13 12.03
N PHE A 230 -0.65 -28.63 11.39
CA PHE A 230 -1.80 -28.07 12.11
C PHE A 230 -2.57 -29.18 12.83
N ASP A 231 -2.78 -30.32 12.18
CA ASP A 231 -3.33 -31.52 12.82
C ASP A 231 -2.50 -31.95 14.03
N MET A 232 -1.17 -32.02 13.89
CA MET A 232 -0.27 -32.30 15.02
C MET A 232 -0.42 -31.30 16.17
N LEU A 233 -0.56 -30.00 15.85
CA LEU A 233 -0.72 -28.95 16.84
C LEU A 233 -2.03 -29.11 17.63
N ILE A 234 -3.14 -29.34 16.94
CA ILE A 234 -4.44 -29.54 17.59
C ILE A 234 -4.42 -30.82 18.45
N LYS A 235 -3.86 -31.93 17.94
CA LYS A 235 -3.67 -33.15 18.74
C LYS A 235 -2.81 -32.91 19.97
N ARG A 236 -1.77 -32.09 19.86
CA ARG A 236 -0.93 -31.72 21.00
C ARG A 236 -1.71 -30.93 22.05
N ILE A 237 -2.48 -29.92 21.64
CA ILE A 237 -3.35 -29.14 22.55
C ILE A 237 -4.33 -30.08 23.26
N LYS A 238 -5.01 -30.96 22.53
CA LYS A 238 -5.95 -31.94 23.11
C LYS A 238 -5.27 -32.97 24.03
N THR A 239 -4.00 -33.30 23.78
CA THR A 239 -3.21 -34.18 24.66
C THR A 239 -2.86 -33.48 25.98
N LEU A 240 -2.52 -32.19 25.92
CA LEU A 240 -2.25 -31.38 27.11
C LEU A 240 -3.55 -31.12 27.90
N ASN A 241 -4.66 -30.89 27.21
CA ASN A 241 -5.96 -30.63 27.80
C ASN A 241 -7.10 -31.22 26.96
N LYS A 242 -7.57 -32.40 27.34
CA LYS A 242 -8.66 -33.10 26.63
C LYS A 242 -10.03 -32.42 26.78
N ASN A 243 -10.21 -31.64 27.85
CA ASN A 243 -11.49 -31.05 28.22
C ASN A 243 -11.68 -29.63 27.63
N ALA A 244 -10.59 -28.94 27.27
CA ALA A 244 -10.66 -27.65 26.59
C ALA A 244 -11.53 -27.72 25.33
N ARG A 245 -12.44 -26.74 25.23
CA ARG A 245 -13.11 -26.39 23.97
C ARG A 245 -12.12 -25.59 23.14
N VAL A 246 -11.82 -26.05 21.92
CA VAL A 246 -10.84 -25.40 21.04
C VAL A 246 -11.57 -24.82 19.83
N SER A 247 -11.25 -23.58 19.47
CA SER A 247 -11.77 -22.89 18.29
C SER A 247 -10.63 -22.42 17.40
N ILE A 248 -10.63 -22.90 16.16
CA ILE A 248 -9.77 -22.43 15.08
C ILE A 248 -10.49 -21.30 14.35
N VAL A 249 -9.82 -20.16 14.22
CA VAL A 249 -10.36 -18.95 13.60
C VAL A 249 -9.78 -18.81 12.19
N GLY A 250 -10.66 -18.72 11.19
CA GLY A 250 -10.29 -18.48 9.80
C GLY A 250 -9.77 -17.06 9.58
N TYR A 251 -8.94 -16.90 8.55
CA TYR A 251 -8.35 -15.62 8.18
C TYR A 251 -9.30 -14.79 7.31
N PRO A 252 -9.40 -13.46 7.55
CA PRO A 252 -9.89 -12.55 6.52
C PRO A 252 -8.91 -12.51 5.34
N PHE A 253 -9.40 -12.07 4.17
CA PHE A 253 -8.53 -11.85 3.02
C PHE A 253 -7.47 -10.81 3.35
N ILE A 254 -6.20 -11.19 3.18
CA ILE A 254 -5.04 -10.30 3.33
C ILE A 254 -5.01 -9.23 2.24
N LEU A 255 -4.29 -8.13 2.44
CA LEU A 255 -4.19 -7.06 1.43
C LEU A 255 -5.55 -6.53 0.97
N LEU A 256 -6.50 -6.47 1.91
CA LEU A 256 -7.91 -6.15 1.68
C LEU A 256 -8.10 -4.88 0.83
N ARG A 257 -7.40 -3.80 1.20
CA ARG A 257 -7.44 -2.52 0.47
C ARG A 257 -6.78 -2.61 -0.91
N ALA A 258 -5.69 -3.37 -1.04
CA ALA A 258 -4.97 -3.55 -2.30
C ALA A 258 -5.59 -4.61 -3.22
N LYS A 259 -6.74 -5.21 -2.87
CA LYS A 259 -7.39 -6.24 -3.70
C LYS A 259 -7.54 -5.83 -5.18
N PRO A 260 -8.02 -4.61 -5.54
CA PRO A 260 -8.16 -4.25 -6.95
C PRO A 260 -6.82 -4.26 -7.70
N PHE A 261 -5.72 -3.88 -7.03
CA PHE A 261 -4.38 -3.89 -7.60
C PHE A 261 -3.88 -5.33 -7.76
N ILE A 262 -4.11 -6.17 -6.75
CA ILE A 262 -3.77 -7.59 -6.80
C ILE A 262 -4.55 -8.28 -7.93
N ASP A 263 -5.86 -8.06 -8.03
CA ASP A 263 -6.68 -8.58 -9.11
C ASP A 263 -6.14 -8.15 -10.47
N GLU A 264 -5.75 -6.87 -10.65
CA GLU A 264 -5.14 -6.39 -11.90
C GLU A 264 -3.80 -7.09 -12.20
N LEU A 265 -2.92 -7.25 -11.21
CA LEU A 265 -1.64 -7.95 -11.37
C LEU A 265 -1.84 -9.41 -11.82
N PHE A 266 -2.89 -10.03 -11.32
CA PHE A 266 -3.32 -11.37 -11.68
C PHE A 266 -4.30 -11.39 -12.88
N ARG A 267 -4.46 -10.26 -13.58
CA ARG A 267 -5.37 -10.04 -14.74
C ARG A 267 -6.79 -10.55 -14.52
N GLY A 268 -7.32 -10.36 -13.32
CA GLY A 268 -8.65 -10.80 -12.91
C GLY A 268 -8.75 -12.28 -12.59
N THR A 269 -7.65 -13.05 -12.58
CA THR A 269 -7.68 -14.42 -12.05
C THR A 269 -7.92 -14.38 -10.54
N ASP A 270 -8.68 -15.35 -10.05
CA ASP A 270 -9.03 -15.49 -8.63
C ASP A 270 -7.96 -16.24 -7.82
N ILE A 271 -6.74 -16.37 -8.35
CA ILE A 271 -5.65 -17.15 -7.74
C ILE A 271 -5.32 -16.67 -6.32
N PRO A 272 -5.10 -15.38 -6.05
CA PRO A 272 -4.75 -14.93 -4.69
C PRO A 272 -5.84 -15.30 -3.71
N PHE A 273 -7.10 -15.07 -4.09
CA PHE A 273 -8.26 -15.43 -3.30
C PHE A 273 -8.33 -16.94 -3.03
N LYS A 274 -8.20 -17.78 -4.07
CA LYS A 274 -8.21 -19.25 -3.95
C LYS A 274 -7.09 -19.78 -3.07
N VAL A 275 -5.90 -19.17 -3.12
CA VAL A 275 -4.78 -19.55 -2.25
C VAL A 275 -5.11 -19.30 -0.77
N PHE A 276 -5.73 -18.16 -0.45
CA PHE A 276 -6.17 -17.87 0.93
C PHE A 276 -7.39 -18.70 1.35
N GLU A 277 -8.35 -18.92 0.45
CA GLU A 277 -9.48 -19.80 0.71
C GLU A 277 -9.02 -21.23 1.00
N LYS A 278 -8.02 -21.73 0.26
CA LYS A 278 -7.44 -23.05 0.50
C LYS A 278 -6.80 -23.18 1.90
N LEU A 279 -6.18 -22.11 2.42
CA LEU A 279 -5.65 -22.09 3.78
C LEU A 279 -6.78 -22.23 4.82
N ASN A 280 -7.86 -21.49 4.65
CA ASN A 280 -9.05 -21.58 5.50
C ASN A 280 -9.73 -22.97 5.39
N ASP A 281 -9.78 -23.56 4.20
CA ASP A 281 -10.30 -24.91 4.00
C ASP A 281 -9.46 -25.97 4.74
N ILE A 282 -8.13 -25.82 4.77
CA ILE A 282 -7.26 -26.71 5.55
C ILE A 282 -7.55 -26.56 7.04
N ALA A 283 -7.66 -25.33 7.54
CA ALA A 283 -8.01 -25.07 8.94
C ALA A 283 -9.37 -25.70 9.32
N LYS A 284 -10.37 -25.55 8.45
CA LYS A 284 -11.70 -26.17 8.59
C LYS A 284 -11.63 -27.69 8.57
N LYS A 285 -10.85 -28.29 7.67
CA LYS A 285 -10.64 -29.74 7.60
C LYS A 285 -9.99 -30.26 8.88
N VAL A 286 -8.92 -29.64 9.33
CA VAL A 286 -8.22 -29.99 10.57
C VAL A 286 -9.14 -29.89 11.78
N ALA A 287 -10.00 -28.84 11.82
CA ALA A 287 -10.98 -28.69 12.88
C ALA A 287 -11.96 -29.87 12.92
N LYS A 288 -12.51 -30.23 11.76
CA LYS A 288 -13.43 -31.37 11.60
C LYS A 288 -12.77 -32.69 12.03
N ASP A 289 -11.57 -32.96 11.54
CA ASP A 289 -10.85 -34.21 11.79
C ASP A 289 -10.49 -34.38 13.28
N ASN A 290 -10.27 -33.26 13.99
CA ASN A 290 -9.96 -33.25 15.41
C ASN A 290 -11.16 -32.96 16.32
N LYS A 291 -12.37 -32.85 15.76
CA LYS A 291 -13.62 -32.53 16.49
C LYS A 291 -13.49 -31.27 17.35
N VAL A 292 -12.86 -30.24 16.79
CA VAL A 292 -12.79 -28.89 17.36
C VAL A 292 -13.59 -27.93 16.47
N ILE A 293 -13.80 -26.71 16.95
CA ILE A 293 -14.67 -25.75 16.27
C ILE A 293 -13.83 -25.00 15.23
N TYR A 294 -14.39 -24.78 14.05
CA TYR A 294 -13.90 -23.80 13.09
C TYR A 294 -14.89 -22.65 13.02
N VAL A 295 -14.38 -21.42 13.04
CA VAL A 295 -15.14 -20.18 12.92
C VAL A 295 -14.62 -19.44 11.69
N GLU A 296 -15.45 -19.40 10.65
CA GLU A 296 -15.25 -18.53 9.50
C GLU A 296 -15.50 -17.07 9.93
N THR A 297 -14.65 -16.15 9.51
CA THR A 297 -14.74 -14.73 9.91
C THR A 297 -14.79 -13.80 8.72
N TYR A 298 -14.49 -14.31 7.53
CA TYR A 298 -14.42 -13.54 6.30
C TYR A 298 -15.74 -13.55 5.52
N ASP A 299 -16.65 -12.67 5.91
CA ASP A 299 -17.77 -12.26 5.05
C ASP A 299 -17.24 -11.30 3.98
N GLU A 300 -16.86 -11.85 2.82
CA GLU A 300 -16.22 -11.11 1.73
C GLU A 300 -16.90 -9.78 1.42
N LYS A 301 -18.24 -9.77 1.35
CA LYS A 301 -18.99 -8.55 1.03
C LYS A 301 -18.78 -7.49 2.12
N TYR A 302 -19.00 -7.85 3.38
CA TYR A 302 -18.83 -6.93 4.50
C TYR A 302 -17.38 -6.42 4.57
N TRP A 303 -16.40 -7.30 4.43
CA TRP A 303 -14.99 -6.92 4.54
C TRP A 303 -14.55 -6.00 3.39
N LEU A 304 -14.99 -6.25 2.17
CA LEU A 304 -14.65 -5.40 1.02
C LEU A 304 -15.37 -4.04 1.08
N ASP A 305 -16.66 -4.03 1.41
CA ASP A 305 -17.44 -2.79 1.54
C ASP A 305 -16.88 -1.87 2.66
N ASN A 306 -16.25 -2.47 3.67
CA ASN A 306 -15.67 -1.77 4.83
C ASN A 306 -14.13 -1.80 4.83
N ALA A 307 -13.48 -2.05 3.70
CA ALA A 307 -12.02 -2.28 3.65
C ALA A 307 -11.18 -1.16 4.27
N LYS A 308 -11.64 0.10 4.16
CA LYS A 308 -10.96 1.28 4.73
C LYS A 308 -10.99 1.32 6.26
N SER A 309 -12.06 0.85 6.89
CA SER A 309 -12.18 0.84 8.35
C SER A 309 -11.54 -0.41 8.96
N LEU A 310 -11.58 -1.54 8.23
CA LEU A 310 -11.11 -2.83 8.73
C LEU A 310 -9.62 -3.09 8.47
N ALA A 311 -8.96 -2.34 7.59
CA ALA A 311 -7.51 -2.39 7.36
C ALA A 311 -6.92 -0.97 7.26
N HIS A 312 -5.92 -0.65 8.07
CA HIS A 312 -5.38 0.71 8.13
C HIS A 312 -4.57 1.05 6.88
N SER A 313 -3.54 0.25 6.57
CA SER A 313 -2.64 0.50 5.45
C SER A 313 -3.10 -0.24 4.19
N ILE A 314 -2.87 0.39 3.03
CA ILE A 314 -3.23 -0.15 1.71
C ILE A 314 -2.65 -1.55 1.50
N PHE A 315 -1.41 -1.74 1.95
CA PHE A 315 -0.67 -2.97 1.74
C PHE A 315 -0.50 -3.80 3.01
N ASP A 316 -1.17 -3.44 4.10
CA ASP A 316 -1.14 -4.28 5.29
C ASP A 316 -2.00 -5.53 5.11
N ILE A 317 -1.54 -6.62 5.71
CA ILE A 317 -2.23 -7.90 5.73
C ILE A 317 -3.05 -8.10 7.00
N HIS A 318 -2.93 -7.18 7.96
CA HIS A 318 -3.58 -7.28 9.26
C HIS A 318 -4.83 -6.39 9.37
N PRO A 319 -5.82 -6.81 10.17
CA PRO A 319 -6.94 -5.98 10.54
C PRO A 319 -6.57 -4.78 11.42
N THR A 320 -7.42 -3.75 11.42
CA THR A 320 -7.49 -2.72 12.46
C THR A 320 -8.20 -3.26 13.71
N GLU A 321 -8.33 -2.44 14.74
CA GLU A 321 -9.17 -2.75 15.90
C GLU A 321 -10.62 -3.03 15.51
N GLU A 322 -11.18 -2.30 14.55
CA GLU A 322 -12.54 -2.55 14.07
C GLU A 322 -12.62 -3.90 13.32
N GLY A 323 -11.57 -4.27 12.58
CA GLY A 323 -11.45 -5.60 11.99
C GLY A 323 -11.35 -6.72 13.04
N TYR A 324 -10.58 -6.51 14.11
CA TYR A 324 -10.52 -7.47 15.23
C TYR A 324 -11.81 -7.54 16.04
N LYS A 325 -12.51 -6.42 16.23
CA LYS A 325 -13.87 -6.39 16.82
C LYS A 325 -14.84 -7.19 15.97
N LYS A 326 -14.81 -7.02 14.64
CA LYS A 326 -15.63 -7.82 13.73
C LYS A 326 -15.37 -9.32 13.90
N ILE A 327 -14.12 -9.76 13.96
CA ILE A 327 -13.77 -11.18 14.24
C ILE A 327 -14.38 -11.63 15.58
N ALA A 328 -14.21 -10.84 16.65
CA ALA A 328 -14.75 -11.17 17.97
C ALA A 328 -16.28 -11.26 18.00
N MET A 329 -16.97 -10.38 17.29
CA MET A 329 -18.42 -10.40 17.14
C MET A 329 -18.89 -11.66 16.41
N GLU A 330 -18.15 -12.11 15.37
CA GLU A 330 -18.46 -13.37 14.69
C GLU A 330 -18.26 -14.58 15.61
N LEU A 331 -17.19 -14.61 16.42
CA LEU A 331 -17.02 -15.65 17.44
C LEU A 331 -18.20 -15.66 18.41
N LEU A 332 -18.65 -14.50 18.89
CA LEU A 332 -19.78 -14.44 19.82
C LEU A 332 -21.08 -14.93 19.18
N ARG A 333 -21.41 -14.43 17.98
CA ARG A 333 -22.59 -14.87 17.21
C ARG A 333 -22.61 -16.38 17.06
N LYS A 334 -21.47 -16.96 16.70
CA LYS A 334 -21.34 -18.38 16.36
C LYS A 334 -21.30 -19.27 17.61
N LEU A 335 -20.69 -18.82 18.70
CA LEU A 335 -20.41 -19.68 19.86
C LEU A 335 -21.35 -19.47 21.07
N ALA A 336 -22.09 -18.38 21.13
CA ALA A 336 -22.92 -18.02 22.30
C ALA A 336 -24.42 -17.91 22.02
N PHE A 337 -24.83 -17.63 20.77
CA PHE A 337 -26.24 -17.50 20.45
C PHE A 337 -26.93 -18.87 20.48
N ASN A 338 -28.25 -18.87 20.73
CA ASN A 338 -29.09 -20.05 20.70
C ASN A 338 -29.72 -20.19 19.31
N TYR A 339 -29.25 -21.11 18.48
CA TYR A 339 -29.81 -21.30 17.14
C TYR A 339 -30.18 -22.75 16.91
N LYS A 340 -31.32 -22.96 16.23
CA LYS A 340 -31.68 -24.29 15.68
C LYS A 340 -31.09 -24.47 14.29
N ASP A 341 -31.02 -23.39 13.51
CA ASP A 341 -30.24 -23.29 12.28
C ASP A 341 -29.32 -22.06 12.37
N PRO A 342 -28.01 -22.17 12.11
CA PRO A 342 -27.09 -21.03 12.02
C PRO A 342 -27.59 -19.85 11.16
N GLN A 343 -28.47 -20.10 10.17
CA GLN A 343 -29.08 -19.03 9.38
C GLN A 343 -29.99 -18.08 10.19
N GLU A 344 -30.50 -18.50 11.36
CA GLU A 344 -31.32 -17.68 12.25
C GLU A 344 -30.57 -16.46 12.81
N ILE A 345 -29.23 -16.49 12.82
CA ILE A 345 -28.37 -15.42 13.35
C ILE A 345 -27.85 -14.51 12.23
N ASN A 346 -28.02 -14.94 10.98
CA ASN A 346 -27.29 -14.43 9.82
C ASN A 346 -28.19 -13.78 8.76
N VAL A 347 -29.38 -13.30 9.14
CA VAL A 347 -30.42 -12.82 8.20
C VAL A 347 -29.93 -11.74 7.21
N ASN A 348 -28.88 -10.98 7.56
CA ASN A 348 -28.28 -9.95 6.72
C ASN A 348 -26.90 -10.32 6.16
N GLN A 349 -26.36 -11.50 6.48
CA GLN A 349 -25.06 -11.95 6.02
C GLN A 349 -25.20 -12.74 4.71
N ASN A 350 -24.11 -12.80 3.95
CA ASN A 350 -24.06 -13.59 2.73
C ASN A 350 -24.37 -15.08 3.03
N GLN A 351 -25.33 -15.68 2.31
CA GLN A 351 -25.69 -17.09 2.50
C GLN A 351 -24.48 -18.02 2.31
N LYS A 352 -23.63 -17.75 1.31
CA LYS A 352 -22.40 -18.53 1.07
C LYS A 352 -21.44 -18.47 2.26
N TYR A 353 -21.37 -17.32 2.95
CA TYR A 353 -20.56 -17.18 4.16
C TYR A 353 -21.11 -18.04 5.30
N SER A 354 -22.43 -18.04 5.50
CA SER A 354 -23.09 -18.82 6.57
C SER A 354 -22.94 -20.34 6.40
N GLU A 355 -22.77 -20.82 5.17
CA GLU A 355 -22.59 -22.24 4.86
C GLU A 355 -21.14 -22.72 5.08
N LYS A 356 -20.15 -21.82 5.13
CA LYS A 356 -18.73 -22.17 5.23
C LYS A 356 -18.35 -22.89 6.52
N ASP A 357 -19.10 -22.73 7.61
CA ASP A 357 -18.80 -23.39 8.89
C ASP A 357 -20.04 -24.00 9.58
N LYS A 358 -21.18 -24.07 8.87
CA LYS A 358 -22.46 -24.60 9.38
C LYS A 358 -22.33 -25.94 10.13
N VAL A 359 -21.42 -26.82 9.70
CA VAL A 359 -21.24 -28.17 10.27
C VAL A 359 -20.41 -28.17 11.58
N SER A 360 -19.54 -27.17 11.79
CA SER A 360 -18.67 -27.12 12.97
C SER A 360 -19.24 -26.26 14.09
N ILE A 361 -20.01 -25.21 13.77
CA ILE A 361 -20.47 -24.28 14.78
C ILE A 361 -21.66 -24.84 15.54
N HIS A 362 -21.58 -24.74 16.87
CA HIS A 362 -22.68 -24.93 17.81
C HIS A 362 -22.44 -24.03 19.03
N LYS A 363 -23.50 -23.72 19.77
CA LYS A 363 -23.39 -23.01 21.04
C LYS A 363 -22.46 -23.78 21.99
N ILE A 364 -21.51 -23.08 22.59
CA ILE A 364 -20.65 -23.63 23.65
C ILE A 364 -20.60 -22.76 24.90
N PHE A 365 -21.00 -21.49 24.83
CA PHE A 365 -21.10 -20.60 25.98
C PHE A 365 -22.55 -20.48 26.42
N GLU A 366 -22.82 -20.76 27.70
CA GLU A 366 -24.15 -20.56 28.25
C GLU A 366 -24.39 -19.09 28.56
N THR A 367 -25.52 -18.57 28.08
CA THR A 367 -25.91 -17.18 28.26
C THR A 367 -27.32 -17.15 28.79
N ASN A 368 -27.57 -16.40 29.87
CA ASN A 368 -28.92 -16.13 30.37
C ASN A 368 -29.68 -15.07 29.51
N LYS A 369 -29.24 -14.86 28.28
CA LYS A 369 -29.73 -13.84 27.34
C LYS A 369 -30.43 -14.50 26.16
N THR A 370 -31.48 -13.85 25.67
CA THR A 370 -32.11 -14.18 24.40
C THR A 370 -31.24 -13.74 23.22
N ASN A 371 -31.42 -14.33 22.04
CA ASN A 371 -30.68 -13.90 20.84
C ASN A 371 -30.88 -12.43 20.50
N GLU A 372 -32.08 -11.89 20.74
CA GLU A 372 -32.39 -10.49 20.49
C GLU A 372 -31.61 -9.56 21.44
N GLU A 373 -31.48 -9.94 22.72
CA GLU A 373 -30.62 -9.21 23.65
C GLU A 373 -29.13 -9.31 23.25
N LEU A 374 -28.66 -10.50 22.87
CA LEU A 374 -27.29 -10.70 22.41
C LEU A 374 -26.99 -9.88 21.15
N LYS A 375 -27.94 -9.80 20.21
CA LYS A 375 -27.84 -8.97 19.01
C LYS A 375 -27.69 -7.49 19.37
N LYS A 376 -28.51 -6.97 20.28
CA LYS A 376 -28.39 -5.58 20.78
C LYS A 376 -27.05 -5.31 21.47
N ILE A 377 -26.51 -6.28 22.20
CA ILE A 377 -25.16 -6.17 22.80
C ILE A 377 -24.11 -6.05 21.70
N VAL A 378 -24.18 -6.90 20.68
CA VAL A 378 -23.25 -6.90 19.54
C VAL A 378 -23.32 -5.59 18.74
N GLU A 379 -24.52 -5.10 18.43
CA GLU A 379 -24.73 -3.85 17.69
C GLU A 379 -24.19 -2.64 18.46
N ARG A 380 -24.43 -2.59 19.79
CA ARG A 380 -23.83 -1.57 20.64
C ARG A 380 -22.31 -1.66 20.65
N PHE A 381 -21.78 -2.88 20.79
CA PHE A 381 -20.35 -3.15 20.82
C PHE A 381 -19.64 -2.74 19.52
N GLU A 382 -20.29 -2.93 18.37
CA GLU A 382 -19.79 -2.48 17.07
C GLU A 382 -19.52 -0.97 17.08
N SER A 383 -20.45 -0.18 17.61
CA SER A 383 -20.35 1.29 17.65
C SER A 383 -19.48 1.87 18.78
N GLU A 384 -19.30 1.13 19.89
CA GLU A 384 -18.59 1.65 21.06
C GLU A 384 -17.09 1.31 21.04
N LYS A 385 -16.30 2.14 21.71
CA LYS A 385 -14.90 1.83 21.99
C LYS A 385 -14.78 1.17 23.36
N THR A 386 -13.95 0.15 23.48
CA THR A 386 -13.60 -0.38 24.81
C THR A 386 -12.79 0.66 25.57
N SER A 387 -12.75 0.55 26.91
CA SER A 387 -11.96 1.48 27.73
C SER A 387 -10.48 1.49 27.33
N TYR A 388 -9.93 0.31 27.02
CA TYR A 388 -8.54 0.20 26.57
C TYR A 388 -8.34 0.74 25.15
N GLN A 389 -9.31 0.57 24.24
CA GLN A 389 -9.25 1.17 22.91
C GLN A 389 -9.27 2.71 22.99
N ALA A 390 -10.05 3.28 23.91
CA ALA A 390 -10.04 4.72 24.15
C ALA A 390 -8.68 5.20 24.69
N GLU A 391 -8.06 4.43 25.60
CA GLU A 391 -6.73 4.74 26.14
C GLU A 391 -5.62 4.70 25.08
N ILE A 392 -5.57 3.66 24.25
CA ILE A 392 -4.55 3.56 23.21
C ILE A 392 -4.73 4.64 22.14
N ASN A 393 -5.98 4.93 21.76
CA ASN A 393 -6.27 5.99 20.80
C ASN A 393 -5.80 7.37 21.27
N SER A 394 -5.82 7.68 22.56
CA SER A 394 -5.34 8.98 23.07
C SER A 394 -3.82 9.12 23.04
N LYS A 395 -3.08 8.01 22.90
CA LYS A 395 -1.60 7.96 22.81
C LYS A 395 -1.10 7.73 21.38
N LYS A 396 -2.00 7.71 20.40
CA LYS A 396 -1.74 7.25 19.04
C LYS A 396 -0.60 7.98 18.33
N ASP A 397 -0.52 9.30 18.43
CA ASP A 397 0.56 10.10 17.82
C ASP A 397 1.94 9.74 18.36
N GLU A 398 2.03 9.37 19.65
CA GLU A 398 3.29 8.94 20.27
C GLU A 398 3.75 7.59 19.68
N LEU A 399 2.80 6.68 19.44
CA LEU A 399 3.03 5.31 18.96
C LEU A 399 3.38 5.27 17.47
N PHE A 400 2.80 6.16 16.65
CA PHE A 400 3.08 6.27 15.21
C PHE A 400 4.57 6.50 14.86
N SER A 401 5.33 7.16 15.75
CA SER A 401 6.76 7.43 15.53
C SER A 401 7.63 6.17 15.33
N ILE A 402 7.13 4.99 15.69
CA ILE A 402 7.82 3.70 15.63
C ILE A 402 7.81 3.08 14.22
N GLN A 403 6.77 3.34 13.43
CA GLN A 403 6.66 2.83 12.05
C GLN A 403 7.89 3.22 11.20
N SER A 404 8.40 4.43 11.44
CA SER A 404 9.63 4.97 10.86
C SER A 404 10.85 4.07 11.11
N ASN A 405 10.98 3.53 12.32
CA ASN A 405 12.13 2.70 12.71
C ASN A 405 12.09 1.33 12.04
N ILE A 406 10.91 0.74 11.87
CA ILE A 406 10.74 -0.55 11.17
C ILE A 406 11.14 -0.40 9.70
N ILE A 407 10.67 0.67 9.05
CA ILE A 407 11.01 0.98 7.66
C ILE A 407 12.52 1.20 7.52
N ASN A 408 13.13 1.96 8.42
CA ASN A 408 14.58 2.21 8.40
C ASN A 408 15.39 0.92 8.55
N ASN A 409 14.99 0.04 9.47
CA ASN A 409 15.61 -1.27 9.66
C ASN A 409 15.43 -2.17 8.43
N TRP A 410 14.27 -2.10 7.78
CA TRP A 410 14.01 -2.82 6.54
C TRP A 410 14.92 -2.36 5.40
N ILE A 411 15.05 -1.05 5.18
CA ILE A 411 15.93 -0.48 4.16
C ILE A 411 17.37 -0.97 4.39
N ALA A 412 17.84 -0.90 5.65
CA ALA A 412 19.18 -1.36 6.01
C ALA A 412 19.37 -2.86 5.73
N ALA A 413 18.41 -3.70 6.13
CA ALA A 413 18.45 -5.15 5.91
C ALA A 413 18.37 -5.54 4.43
N ASN A 414 17.78 -4.70 3.57
CA ASN A 414 17.52 -4.96 2.15
C ASN A 414 18.40 -4.13 1.21
N LYS A 415 19.51 -3.55 1.70
CA LYS A 415 20.45 -2.75 0.91
C LYS A 415 20.86 -3.43 -0.41
N ALA A 416 21.17 -4.73 -0.38
CA ALA A 416 21.56 -5.47 -1.59
C ALA A 416 20.45 -5.55 -2.65
N ALA A 417 19.19 -5.70 -2.23
CA ALA A 417 18.05 -5.74 -3.14
C ALA A 417 17.77 -4.35 -3.74
N ILE A 418 17.88 -3.29 -2.92
CA ILE A 418 17.78 -1.89 -3.36
C ILE A 418 18.85 -1.62 -4.41
N LYS A 419 20.11 -1.96 -4.10
CA LYS A 419 21.27 -1.87 -5.01
C LYS A 419 21.01 -2.53 -6.36
N ALA A 420 20.58 -3.79 -6.35
CA ALA A 420 20.30 -4.55 -7.57
C ALA A 420 19.15 -3.94 -8.39
N ASN A 421 18.11 -3.40 -7.75
CA ASN A 421 16.99 -2.79 -8.45
C ASN A 421 17.35 -1.43 -9.05
N LEU A 422 18.11 -0.59 -8.33
CA LEU A 422 18.61 0.69 -8.85
C LEU A 422 19.57 0.48 -10.02
N GLY A 423 20.53 -0.45 -9.89
CA GLY A 423 21.43 -0.83 -10.99
C GLY A 423 20.68 -1.34 -12.23
N LYS A 424 19.57 -2.05 -12.05
CA LYS A 424 18.69 -2.46 -13.16
C LYS A 424 17.88 -1.30 -13.75
N PHE A 425 17.56 -0.27 -12.99
CA PHE A 425 16.77 0.87 -13.47
C PHE A 425 17.62 1.76 -14.38
N PHE A 426 18.89 1.94 -14.01
CA PHE A 426 19.90 2.71 -14.74
C PHE A 426 20.85 1.84 -15.58
N ALA A 427 20.42 0.63 -15.97
CA ALA A 427 21.26 -0.33 -16.69
C ALA A 427 21.84 0.22 -18.02
N ASP A 428 21.16 1.20 -18.60
CA ASP A 428 21.52 1.85 -19.86
C ASP A 428 22.66 2.89 -19.69
N ASN A 429 23.02 3.25 -18.46
CA ASN A 429 24.11 4.18 -18.14
C ASN A 429 25.20 3.46 -17.33
N GLN A 430 26.33 3.17 -17.98
CA GLN A 430 27.41 2.40 -17.35
C GLN A 430 28.05 3.13 -16.15
N ASN A 431 28.16 4.47 -16.19
CA ASN A 431 28.73 5.26 -15.10
C ASN A 431 27.84 5.18 -13.85
N LEU A 432 26.53 5.35 -14.00
CA LEU A 432 25.61 5.19 -12.87
C LEU A 432 25.50 3.76 -12.39
N LYS A 433 25.51 2.79 -13.30
CA LYS A 433 25.56 1.38 -12.92
C LYS A 433 26.79 1.10 -12.05
N ASN A 434 27.94 1.68 -12.39
CA ASN A 434 29.15 1.58 -11.57
C ASN A 434 28.98 2.26 -10.20
N LEU A 435 28.40 3.47 -10.14
CA LEU A 435 28.12 4.16 -8.88
C LEU A 435 27.13 3.40 -7.98
N PHE A 436 26.03 2.90 -8.53
CA PHE A 436 25.09 2.06 -7.78
C PHE A 436 25.74 0.74 -7.34
N ASN A 437 26.86 0.32 -7.95
CA ASN A 437 27.64 -0.82 -7.46
C ASN A 437 28.60 -0.46 -6.30
N GLN A 438 28.82 0.83 -6.01
CA GLN A 438 29.63 1.28 -4.88
C GLN A 438 28.78 1.37 -3.60
N ASP A 439 29.23 0.70 -2.54
CA ASP A 439 28.47 0.67 -1.28
C ASP A 439 28.41 2.04 -0.60
N SER A 440 29.46 2.85 -0.72
CA SER A 440 29.51 4.23 -0.19
C SER A 440 28.44 5.13 -0.83
N PHE A 441 28.22 5.02 -2.14
CA PHE A 441 27.19 5.77 -2.86
C PHE A 441 25.79 5.34 -2.43
N ILE A 442 25.55 4.03 -2.33
CA ILE A 442 24.27 3.49 -1.84
C ILE A 442 24.00 3.92 -0.40
N ASP A 443 25.01 3.93 0.47
CA ASP A 443 24.88 4.38 1.85
C ASP A 443 24.46 5.85 1.94
N LYS A 444 25.04 6.73 1.11
CA LYS A 444 24.59 8.13 1.03
C LYS A 444 23.10 8.24 0.70
N ILE A 445 22.64 7.48 -0.30
CA ILE A 445 21.23 7.47 -0.71
C ILE A 445 20.34 6.93 0.41
N ILE A 446 20.71 5.79 1.01
CA ILE A 446 19.94 5.18 2.09
C ILE A 446 19.87 6.11 3.31
N SER A 447 20.99 6.69 3.73
CA SER A 447 21.03 7.64 4.84
C SER A 447 20.15 8.87 4.58
N ALA A 448 20.12 9.38 3.34
CA ALA A 448 19.25 10.49 2.98
C ALA A 448 17.76 10.11 3.04
N ILE A 449 17.38 8.94 2.50
CA ILE A 449 16.01 8.41 2.57
C ILE A 449 15.56 8.23 4.04
N GLN A 450 16.45 7.72 4.89
CA GLN A 450 16.17 7.51 6.32
C GLN A 450 16.04 8.84 7.07
N LYS A 451 17.00 9.76 6.90
CA LYS A 451 17.01 11.07 7.57
C LYS A 451 15.79 11.92 7.24
N SER A 452 15.36 11.86 5.98
CA SER A 452 14.22 12.61 5.46
C SER A 452 12.84 12.05 5.84
N LYS A 453 12.80 10.81 6.36
CA LYS A 453 11.58 10.02 6.53
C LYS A 453 10.76 9.94 5.23
N LEU A 454 11.45 9.88 4.10
CA LEU A 454 10.84 9.97 2.79
C LEU A 454 9.85 8.84 2.51
N ILE A 455 10.17 7.61 2.94
CA ILE A 455 9.24 6.48 2.78
C ILE A 455 7.98 6.70 3.60
N ASP A 456 8.11 7.14 4.86
CA ASP A 456 6.96 7.42 5.74
C ASP A 456 6.05 8.48 5.10
N LYS A 457 6.63 9.61 4.66
CA LYS A 457 5.91 10.67 3.95
C LYS A 457 5.21 10.14 2.70
N THR A 458 5.88 9.28 1.93
CA THR A 458 5.33 8.68 0.72
C THR A 458 4.15 7.77 1.03
N VAL A 459 4.26 6.91 2.05
CA VAL A 459 3.19 5.99 2.46
C VAL A 459 1.99 6.75 3.01
N ILE A 460 2.22 7.78 3.83
CA ILE A 460 1.15 8.64 4.36
C ILE A 460 0.43 9.37 3.22
N ASN A 461 1.18 9.96 2.29
CA ASN A 461 0.60 10.65 1.14
C ASN A 461 -0.15 9.68 0.20
N LEU A 462 0.34 8.44 0.07
CA LEU A 462 -0.35 7.38 -0.68
C LEU A 462 -1.70 7.08 -0.06
N HIS A 463 -1.75 6.85 1.26
CA HIS A 463 -3.02 6.62 1.98
C HIS A 463 -3.96 7.81 1.81
N LYS A 464 -3.48 9.03 2.08
CA LYS A 464 -4.27 10.26 1.94
C LYS A 464 -4.84 10.41 0.52
N TYR A 465 -4.03 10.19 -0.51
CA TYR A 465 -4.46 10.26 -1.91
C TYR A 465 -5.63 9.31 -2.20
N PHE A 466 -5.51 8.03 -1.86
CA PHE A 466 -6.56 7.04 -2.11
C PHE A 466 -7.78 7.20 -1.19
N ASP A 467 -7.58 7.70 0.02
CA ASP A 467 -8.68 7.92 0.96
C ASP A 467 -9.53 9.13 0.57
N GLN A 468 -8.90 10.23 0.14
CA GLN A 468 -9.60 11.45 -0.27
C GLN A 468 -10.26 11.35 -1.64
N THR A 469 -9.64 10.62 -2.57
CA THR A 469 -10.15 10.51 -3.95
C THR A 469 -11.18 9.39 -4.13
N ASN A 470 -11.27 8.45 -3.18
CA ASN A 470 -12.04 7.21 -3.32
C ASN A 470 -11.71 6.41 -4.59
N LEU A 471 -10.53 6.63 -5.18
CA LEU A 471 -10.10 5.90 -6.36
C LEU A 471 -9.75 4.44 -6.01
N PRO A 472 -10.03 3.47 -6.90
CA PRO A 472 -9.56 2.11 -6.72
C PRO A 472 -8.03 2.09 -6.78
N ILE A 473 -7.43 1.32 -5.88
CA ILE A 473 -5.99 1.10 -5.84
C ILE A 473 -5.66 0.17 -6.98
N ASN A 474 -5.28 0.72 -8.13
CA ASN A 474 -4.91 -0.01 -9.33
C ASN A 474 -3.62 0.59 -9.90
N LYS A 475 -3.04 -0.06 -10.91
CA LYS A 475 -1.76 0.34 -11.51
C LYS A 475 -1.81 1.77 -12.03
N THR A 476 -2.85 2.15 -12.75
CA THR A 476 -2.99 3.50 -13.33
C THR A 476 -3.01 4.57 -12.25
N ASN A 477 -3.82 4.41 -11.21
CA ASN A 477 -3.93 5.38 -10.13
C ASN A 477 -2.67 5.41 -9.26
N LEU A 478 -1.97 4.27 -9.09
CA LEU A 478 -0.66 4.23 -8.43
C LEU A 478 0.39 5.01 -9.24
N ILE A 479 0.42 4.87 -10.57
CA ILE A 479 1.30 5.68 -11.42
C ILE A 479 0.98 7.16 -11.24
N THR A 480 -0.30 7.53 -11.34
CA THR A 480 -0.73 8.93 -11.16
C THR A 480 -0.27 9.49 -9.82
N PHE A 481 -0.40 8.72 -8.74
CA PHE A 481 0.13 9.10 -7.43
C PHE A 481 1.65 9.29 -7.44
N PHE A 482 2.41 8.32 -7.96
CA PHE A 482 3.87 8.42 -8.00
C PHE A 482 4.39 9.51 -8.93
N LEU A 483 3.56 9.96 -9.87
CA LEU A 483 3.83 11.08 -10.76
C LEU A 483 3.30 12.43 -10.25
N ASN A 484 2.73 12.44 -9.05
CA ASN A 484 2.28 13.68 -8.42
C ASN A 484 3.49 14.62 -8.21
N GLN A 485 3.36 15.85 -8.69
CA GLN A 485 4.44 16.84 -8.65
C GLN A 485 4.94 17.12 -7.23
N GLU A 486 4.07 17.14 -6.23
CA GLU A 486 4.44 17.35 -4.82
C GLU A 486 5.36 16.23 -4.34
N LEU A 487 5.01 14.96 -4.62
CA LEU A 487 5.83 13.83 -4.22
C LEU A 487 7.19 13.80 -4.94
N ILE A 488 7.22 14.04 -6.25
CA ILE A 488 8.48 14.13 -7.01
C ILE A 488 9.32 15.29 -6.48
N PHE A 489 8.70 16.41 -6.11
CA PHE A 489 9.41 17.55 -5.56
C PHE A 489 10.03 17.25 -4.19
N ILE A 490 9.27 16.60 -3.29
CA ILE A 490 9.80 16.11 -2.01
C ILE A 490 11.00 15.19 -2.25
N LEU A 491 10.87 14.22 -3.17
CA LEU A 491 11.98 13.32 -3.54
C LEU A 491 13.20 14.10 -4.05
N ALA A 492 13.00 15.08 -4.92
CA ALA A 492 14.06 15.91 -5.47
C ALA A 492 14.76 16.71 -4.37
N LYS A 493 14.02 17.34 -3.45
CA LYS A 493 14.58 18.15 -2.36
C LYS A 493 15.48 17.33 -1.44
N GLU A 494 15.04 16.11 -1.07
CA GLU A 494 15.85 15.23 -0.24
C GLU A 494 17.11 14.76 -0.99
N PHE A 495 17.00 14.51 -2.29
CA PHE A 495 18.14 14.13 -3.12
C PHE A 495 19.16 15.26 -3.32
N ILE A 496 18.70 16.52 -3.46
CA ILE A 496 19.54 17.72 -3.54
C ILE A 496 20.38 17.90 -2.26
N SER A 497 19.87 17.46 -1.11
CA SER A 497 20.55 17.62 0.18
C SER A 497 21.84 16.78 0.30
N ILE A 498 21.99 15.74 -0.53
CA ILE A 498 23.08 14.76 -0.46
C ILE A 498 24.41 15.35 -0.95
N ASP A 499 25.48 15.04 -0.23
CA ASP A 499 26.86 15.41 -0.61
C ASP A 499 27.45 14.44 -1.65
N PHE A 500 27.21 14.77 -2.92
CA PHE A 500 27.82 14.09 -4.05
C PHE A 500 29.16 14.73 -4.44
N ASN A 501 30.15 13.91 -4.78
CA ASN A 501 31.40 14.34 -5.40
C ASN A 501 31.17 14.68 -6.89
N THR A 502 32.16 15.28 -7.55
CA THR A 502 32.02 15.74 -8.94
C THR A 502 31.64 14.63 -9.92
N GLU A 503 32.24 13.44 -9.80
CA GLU A 503 31.95 12.29 -10.66
C GLU A 503 30.51 11.78 -10.45
N GLU A 504 30.09 11.68 -9.18
CA GLU A 504 28.74 11.31 -8.78
C GLU A 504 27.70 12.27 -9.38
N LYS A 505 27.92 13.59 -9.27
CA LYS A 505 27.00 14.60 -9.82
C LYS A 505 26.82 14.47 -11.34
N VAL A 506 27.92 14.33 -12.08
CA VAL A 506 27.89 14.18 -13.55
C VAL A 506 27.20 12.89 -13.98
N ALA A 507 27.45 11.79 -13.26
CA ALA A 507 26.79 10.54 -13.58
C ALA A 507 25.28 10.61 -13.28
N ILE A 508 24.90 11.20 -12.15
CA ILE A 508 23.50 11.40 -11.75
C ILE A 508 22.76 12.25 -12.77
N SER A 509 23.31 13.40 -13.17
CA SER A 509 22.66 14.29 -14.13
C SER A 509 22.36 13.57 -15.45
N LYS A 510 23.33 12.81 -15.97
CA LYS A 510 23.16 11.96 -17.15
C LYS A 510 22.08 10.90 -16.95
N GLY A 511 22.04 10.23 -15.79
CA GLY A 511 21.01 9.22 -15.54
C GLY A 511 19.60 9.75 -15.45
N ILE A 512 19.43 10.87 -14.75
CA ILE A 512 18.14 11.53 -14.64
C ILE A 512 17.67 12.00 -16.02
N ALA A 513 18.57 12.59 -16.82
CA ALA A 513 18.27 12.94 -18.20
C ALA A 513 17.82 11.71 -19.02
N MET A 514 18.52 10.58 -18.91
CA MET A 514 18.16 9.33 -19.59
C MET A 514 16.79 8.75 -19.20
N LEU A 515 16.17 9.20 -18.09
CA LEU A 515 14.78 8.82 -17.78
C LEU A 515 13.79 9.37 -18.79
N LEU A 516 14.14 10.42 -19.53
CA LEU A 516 13.36 10.91 -20.68
C LEU A 516 13.12 9.80 -21.72
N ASN A 517 14.06 8.87 -21.88
CA ASN A 517 13.91 7.75 -22.82
C ASN A 517 12.81 6.77 -22.41
N LYS A 518 12.29 6.89 -21.19
CA LYS A 518 11.22 6.09 -20.59
C LYS A 518 9.94 6.92 -20.38
N ILE A 519 9.84 8.13 -20.95
CA ILE A 519 8.70 9.04 -20.78
C ILE A 519 7.38 8.49 -21.34
N ASP A 520 7.44 7.57 -22.29
CA ASP A 520 6.28 6.85 -22.80
C ASP A 520 5.65 5.89 -21.79
N LEU A 521 6.40 5.47 -20.76
CA LEU A 521 5.85 4.71 -19.64
C LEU A 521 4.93 5.57 -18.77
N ILE A 522 5.07 6.90 -18.86
CA ILE A 522 4.20 7.88 -18.21
C ILE A 522 2.99 8.15 -19.11
N ASN A 523 3.24 8.55 -20.36
CA ASN A 523 2.21 8.71 -21.37
C ASN A 523 2.77 8.35 -22.76
N PRO A 524 2.21 7.33 -23.45
CA PRO A 524 2.66 6.92 -24.79
C PRO A 524 2.71 8.05 -25.82
N GLN A 525 1.87 9.08 -25.67
CA GLN A 525 1.83 10.26 -26.54
C GLN A 525 3.09 11.13 -26.44
N LEU A 526 3.91 10.96 -25.39
CA LEU A 526 5.20 11.65 -25.21
C LEU A 526 6.37 10.93 -25.87
N SER A 527 6.12 9.82 -26.58
CA SER A 527 7.17 8.97 -27.18
C SER A 527 8.10 9.71 -28.16
N SER A 528 7.63 10.77 -28.84
CA SER A 528 8.48 11.56 -29.74
C SER A 528 9.56 12.37 -29.04
N LEU A 529 9.46 12.56 -27.71
CA LEU A 529 10.49 13.23 -26.92
C LEU A 529 11.66 12.32 -26.54
N LYS A 530 11.51 10.99 -26.71
CA LYS A 530 12.57 10.04 -26.39
C LYS A 530 13.83 10.37 -27.17
N ASN A 531 14.99 10.21 -26.52
CA ASN A 531 16.31 10.41 -27.12
C ASN A 531 16.53 11.80 -27.75
N ASN A 532 15.66 12.79 -27.51
CA ASN A 532 15.86 14.13 -28.02
C ASN A 532 17.09 14.75 -27.34
N SER A 533 18.18 14.92 -28.09
CA SER A 533 19.47 15.35 -27.55
C SER A 533 19.44 16.74 -26.94
N VAL A 534 18.57 17.63 -27.43
CA VAL A 534 18.43 18.99 -26.89
C VAL A 534 17.78 18.96 -25.51
N ILE A 535 16.68 18.21 -25.38
CA ILE A 535 15.98 18.04 -24.10
C ILE A 535 16.86 17.28 -23.10
N LEU A 536 17.54 16.21 -23.54
CA LEU A 536 18.46 15.46 -22.69
C LEU A 536 19.56 16.34 -22.13
N ARG A 537 20.23 17.14 -22.98
CA ARG A 537 21.29 18.05 -22.56
C ARG A 537 20.76 19.11 -21.59
N PHE A 538 19.60 19.68 -21.88
CA PHE A 538 18.97 20.64 -20.99
C PHE A 538 18.69 20.06 -19.60
N ILE A 539 18.13 18.83 -19.52
CA ILE A 539 17.89 18.16 -18.24
C ILE A 539 19.22 17.88 -17.53
N GLU A 540 20.23 17.39 -18.26
CA GLU A 540 21.56 17.12 -17.71
C GLU A 540 22.19 18.39 -17.10
N ASP A 541 22.22 19.49 -17.84
CA ASP A 541 22.80 20.76 -17.40
C ASP A 541 22.03 21.33 -16.20
N THR A 542 20.70 21.24 -16.23
CA THR A 542 19.84 21.69 -15.12
C THR A 542 20.10 20.91 -13.85
N ILE A 543 20.14 19.57 -13.93
CA ILE A 543 20.39 18.72 -12.76
C ILE A 543 21.82 18.94 -12.24
N LEU A 544 22.80 19.09 -13.13
CA LEU A 544 24.18 19.35 -12.73
C LEU A 544 24.32 20.69 -12.00
N ASP A 545 23.66 21.74 -12.49
CA ASP A 545 23.63 23.05 -11.83
C ASP A 545 22.96 22.97 -10.45
N VAL A 546 21.84 22.24 -10.35
CA VAL A 546 21.14 21.99 -9.09
C VAL A 546 22.05 21.31 -8.06
N LEU A 547 22.77 20.26 -8.45
CA LEU A 547 23.68 19.54 -7.56
C LEU A 547 24.96 20.31 -7.22
N ASN A 548 25.39 21.22 -8.09
CA ASN A 548 26.52 22.11 -7.83
C ASN A 548 26.17 23.26 -6.89
N ASN A 549 24.93 23.75 -6.94
CA ASN A 549 24.46 24.90 -6.17
C ASN A 549 23.40 24.51 -5.13
N LYS A 550 23.55 23.35 -4.48
CA LYS A 550 22.51 22.75 -3.62
C LYS A 550 21.96 23.67 -2.51
N GLN A 551 22.76 24.60 -1.98
CA GLN A 551 22.31 25.56 -0.96
C GLN A 551 21.27 26.54 -1.53
N LEU A 552 21.47 26.98 -2.77
CA LEU A 552 20.55 27.88 -3.46
C LEU A 552 19.24 27.17 -3.78
N TYR A 553 19.32 25.97 -4.35
CA TYR A 553 18.15 25.18 -4.76
C TYR A 553 17.42 24.50 -3.59
N GLY A 554 18.08 24.27 -2.46
CA GLY A 554 17.47 23.70 -1.26
C GLY A 554 16.35 24.55 -0.66
N ASN A 555 16.32 25.85 -0.98
CA ASN A 555 15.28 26.79 -0.55
C ASN A 555 14.05 26.82 -1.45
N ALA A 556 14.04 26.08 -2.56
CA ALA A 556 12.86 26.00 -3.43
C ALA A 556 11.67 25.37 -2.67
N ASN A 557 10.47 25.85 -2.99
CA ASN A 557 9.21 25.33 -2.45
C ASN A 557 8.47 24.42 -3.43
N ASP A 558 8.75 24.56 -4.73
CA ASP A 558 8.20 23.70 -5.80
C ASP A 558 9.14 23.63 -7.02
N PHE A 559 8.70 22.96 -8.09
CA PHE A 559 9.44 22.89 -9.34
C PHE A 559 9.55 24.23 -10.07
N ALA A 560 8.57 25.12 -9.93
CA ALA A 560 8.61 26.43 -10.59
C ALA A 560 9.70 27.31 -9.97
N ASP A 561 9.90 27.22 -8.66
CA ASP A 561 11.02 27.84 -7.96
C ASP A 561 12.36 27.30 -8.46
N LEU A 562 12.51 25.97 -8.60
CA LEU A 562 13.75 25.36 -9.12
C LEU A 562 14.07 25.89 -10.53
N ILE A 563 13.09 25.90 -11.43
CA ILE A 563 13.29 26.43 -12.79
C ILE A 563 13.58 27.93 -12.74
N SER A 564 12.91 28.70 -11.89
CA SER A 564 13.15 30.15 -11.76
C SER A 564 14.56 30.46 -11.27
N ILE A 565 15.08 29.69 -10.31
CA ILE A 565 16.46 29.80 -9.84
C ILE A 565 17.43 29.49 -10.99
N TYR A 566 17.19 28.40 -11.73
CA TYR A 566 18.02 28.02 -12.87
C TYR A 566 18.05 29.12 -13.94
N LEU A 567 16.90 29.64 -14.34
CA LEU A 567 16.82 30.71 -15.34
C LEU A 567 17.51 32.00 -14.89
N LYS A 568 17.43 32.35 -13.58
CA LYS A 568 18.13 33.51 -13.03
C LYS A 568 19.65 33.35 -13.06
N ASN A 569 20.16 32.14 -12.82
CA ASN A 569 21.58 31.85 -12.86
C ASN A 569 22.12 31.75 -14.29
N HIS A 570 21.24 31.51 -15.26
CA HIS A 570 21.60 31.28 -16.66
C HIS A 570 20.82 32.20 -17.63
N PRO A 571 20.94 33.54 -17.50
CA PRO A 571 20.12 34.50 -18.24
C PRO A 571 20.35 34.50 -19.76
N ASN A 572 21.46 33.90 -20.21
CA ASN A 572 21.87 33.88 -21.61
C ASN A 572 21.57 32.54 -22.31
N ILE A 573 20.87 31.59 -21.67
CA ILE A 573 20.49 30.35 -22.34
C ILE A 573 19.51 30.67 -23.48
N ASP A 574 19.86 30.24 -24.70
CA ASP A 574 18.94 30.24 -25.82
C ASP A 574 18.00 29.04 -25.73
N PHE A 575 16.72 29.32 -25.43
CA PHE A 575 15.67 28.31 -25.34
C PHE A 575 15.08 27.90 -26.69
N LYS A 576 15.48 28.52 -27.80
CA LYS A 576 14.83 28.34 -29.09
C LYS A 576 14.76 26.87 -29.51
N GLU A 577 15.89 26.16 -29.48
CA GLU A 577 15.95 24.75 -29.87
C GLU A 577 15.26 23.82 -28.85
N LEU A 578 15.26 24.19 -27.56
CA LEU A 578 14.56 23.43 -26.52
C LEU A 578 13.04 23.52 -26.71
N VAL A 579 12.53 24.74 -26.82
CA VAL A 579 11.11 25.00 -27.08
C VAL A 579 10.70 24.32 -28.38
N LYS A 580 11.55 24.41 -29.42
CA LYS A 580 11.30 23.72 -30.68
C LYS A 580 11.18 22.20 -30.52
N SER A 581 12.08 21.62 -29.74
CA SER A 581 12.09 20.19 -29.45
C SER A 581 10.86 19.75 -28.66
N ILE A 582 10.45 20.52 -27.64
CA ILE A 582 9.28 20.21 -26.80
C ILE A 582 7.98 20.34 -27.59
N LEU A 583 7.80 21.45 -28.31
CA LEU A 583 6.57 21.75 -29.07
C LEU A 583 6.43 20.93 -30.36
N SER A 584 7.48 20.22 -30.78
CA SER A 584 7.37 19.25 -31.89
C SER A 584 6.47 18.06 -31.55
N ASN A 585 6.20 17.82 -30.26
CA ASN A 585 5.25 16.82 -29.79
C ASN A 585 3.82 17.38 -29.80
N ASP A 586 2.97 16.79 -30.63
CA ASP A 586 1.59 17.27 -30.84
C ASP A 586 0.75 17.26 -29.56
N PHE A 587 0.94 16.26 -28.69
CA PHE A 587 0.23 16.17 -27.41
C PHE A 587 0.60 17.32 -26.46
N ILE A 588 1.89 17.66 -26.34
CA ILE A 588 2.33 18.80 -25.53
C ILE A 588 1.79 20.10 -26.10
N LEU A 589 1.84 20.25 -27.42
CA LEU A 589 1.31 21.42 -28.10
C LEU A 589 -0.18 21.61 -27.75
N GLU A 590 -0.99 20.56 -27.89
CA GLU A 590 -2.40 20.56 -27.50
C GLU A 590 -2.60 20.92 -26.03
N LYS A 591 -1.82 20.36 -25.09
CA LYS A 591 -1.95 20.67 -23.66
C LYS A 591 -1.57 22.09 -23.31
N ILE A 592 -0.54 22.65 -23.95
CA ILE A 592 -0.20 24.06 -23.78
C ILE A 592 -1.35 24.93 -24.29
N PHE A 593 -1.97 24.57 -25.41
CA PHE A 593 -3.14 25.27 -25.93
C PHE A 593 -4.33 25.22 -24.99
N GLU A 594 -4.70 24.05 -24.45
CA GLU A 594 -5.78 23.93 -23.47
C GLU A 594 -5.53 24.85 -22.26
N GLN A 595 -4.27 24.99 -21.82
CA GLN A 595 -3.90 25.90 -20.74
C GLN A 595 -3.97 27.38 -21.14
N ILE A 596 -3.56 27.73 -22.36
CA ILE A 596 -3.71 29.09 -22.88
C ILE A 596 -5.19 29.45 -23.05
N GLU A 597 -5.99 28.54 -23.59
CA GLU A 597 -7.43 28.70 -23.81
C GLU A 597 -8.17 28.90 -22.48
N SER A 598 -7.92 28.04 -21.49
CA SER A 598 -8.53 28.19 -20.15
C SER A 598 -8.12 29.48 -19.43
N ARG A 599 -6.93 30.02 -19.73
CA ARG A 599 -6.45 31.31 -19.18
C ARG A 599 -6.75 32.50 -20.07
N TYR A 600 -7.25 32.29 -21.29
CA TYR A 600 -7.53 33.34 -22.26
C TYR A 600 -8.45 34.45 -21.70
N PRO A 601 -9.51 34.16 -20.91
CA PRO A 601 -10.34 35.21 -20.31
C PRO A 601 -9.58 36.18 -19.40
N VAL A 602 -8.48 35.74 -18.78
CA VAL A 602 -7.59 36.56 -17.94
C VAL A 602 -6.51 37.23 -18.79
N LEU A 603 -5.99 36.52 -19.79
CA LEU A 603 -4.94 37.03 -20.68
C LEU A 603 -5.44 38.13 -21.63
N LYS A 604 -6.70 38.09 -22.06
CA LYS A 604 -7.30 39.10 -22.96
C LYS A 604 -7.30 40.51 -22.38
N GLU A 605 -7.30 40.62 -21.05
CA GLU A 605 -7.22 41.90 -20.35
C GLU A 605 -5.78 42.46 -20.35
N ASN A 606 -4.77 41.62 -20.60
CA ASN A 606 -3.36 42.01 -20.64
C ASN A 606 -2.79 41.95 -22.07
N LYS A 607 -3.10 43.00 -22.83
CA LYS A 607 -2.69 43.16 -24.24
C LYS A 607 -1.19 43.04 -24.47
N LYS A 608 -0.35 43.42 -23.49
CA LYS A 608 1.12 43.28 -23.59
C LYS A 608 1.58 41.83 -23.54
N VAL A 609 0.94 41.01 -22.71
CA VAL A 609 1.23 39.57 -22.60
C VAL A 609 0.80 38.85 -23.87
N ILE A 610 -0.39 39.16 -24.40
CA ILE A 610 -0.84 38.59 -25.69
C ILE A 610 0.11 39.00 -26.82
N LYS A 611 0.49 40.27 -26.91
CA LYS A 611 1.45 40.76 -27.91
C LYS A 611 2.80 40.05 -27.80
N ALA A 612 3.33 39.87 -26.58
CA ALA A 612 4.58 39.15 -26.35
C ALA A 612 4.47 37.66 -26.68
N ILE A 613 3.35 37.02 -26.36
CA ILE A 613 3.06 35.63 -26.73
C ILE A 613 3.05 35.52 -28.25
N ILE A 614 2.25 36.32 -28.97
CA ILE A 614 2.16 36.28 -30.44
C ILE A 614 3.51 36.56 -31.10
N THR A 615 4.23 37.60 -30.66
CA THR A 615 5.54 37.98 -31.21
C THR A 615 6.60 36.90 -31.00
N ASN A 616 6.52 36.15 -29.90
CA ASN A 616 7.44 35.05 -29.65
C ASN A 616 7.02 33.77 -30.38
N ILE A 617 5.71 33.49 -30.51
CA ILE A 617 5.22 32.32 -31.24
C ILE A 617 5.62 32.44 -32.73
N THR A 618 5.52 33.61 -33.37
CA THR A 618 5.86 33.79 -34.79
C THR A 618 7.34 33.56 -35.13
N ARG A 619 8.21 33.42 -34.13
CA ARG A 619 9.64 33.15 -34.31
C ARG A 619 9.99 31.65 -34.34
N PHE A 620 9.03 30.75 -34.09
CA PHE A 620 9.26 29.30 -34.07
C PHE A 620 8.71 28.62 -35.34
N SER A 621 9.58 27.93 -36.09
CA SER A 621 9.27 27.22 -37.34
C SER A 621 8.35 25.98 -37.18
N ILE A 622 7.65 25.84 -36.05
CA ILE A 622 6.65 24.80 -35.76
C ILE A 622 5.25 25.27 -36.18
N PHE A 623 5.18 26.49 -36.70
CA PHE A 623 3.96 27.24 -36.93
C PHE A 623 2.99 26.54 -37.87
N ASP A 624 3.43 25.75 -38.87
CA ASP A 624 2.51 25.00 -39.73
C ASP A 624 1.54 24.10 -38.95
N LYS A 625 1.98 23.46 -37.87
CA LYS A 625 1.13 22.61 -37.02
C LYS A 625 0.27 23.45 -36.07
N PHE A 626 0.87 24.48 -35.46
CA PHE A 626 0.20 25.41 -34.54
C PHE A 626 -0.92 26.18 -35.25
N GLN A 627 -0.64 26.66 -36.45
CA GLN A 627 -1.55 27.34 -37.37
C GLN A 627 -2.67 26.42 -37.82
N LYS A 628 -2.38 25.20 -38.31
CA LYS A 628 -3.42 24.22 -38.66
C LYS A 628 -4.33 23.88 -37.49
N TYR A 629 -3.78 23.75 -36.28
CA TYR A 629 -4.58 23.47 -35.09
C TYR A 629 -5.48 24.65 -34.68
N ILE A 630 -4.94 25.88 -34.63
CA ILE A 630 -5.73 27.10 -34.37
C ILE A 630 -6.82 27.26 -35.43
N ILE A 631 -6.49 27.08 -36.71
CA ILE A 631 -7.45 27.13 -37.82
C ILE A 631 -8.55 26.09 -37.60
N ASN A 632 -8.21 24.83 -37.31
CA ASN A 632 -9.20 23.79 -37.05
C ASN A 632 -10.10 24.10 -35.84
N LYS A 633 -9.54 24.67 -34.76
CA LYS A 633 -10.31 25.03 -33.56
C LYS A 633 -11.22 26.25 -33.78
N LEU A 634 -10.74 27.25 -34.53
CA LEU A 634 -11.54 28.39 -34.99
C LEU A 634 -12.67 27.93 -35.91
N ILE A 635 -12.36 27.05 -36.86
CA ILE A 635 -13.35 26.43 -37.74
C ILE A 635 -14.39 25.65 -36.92
N SER A 636 -13.98 24.96 -35.86
CA SER A 636 -14.91 24.21 -34.99
C SER A 636 -15.69 25.07 -33.98
N LYS A 637 -15.54 26.40 -33.99
CA LYS A 637 -16.14 27.36 -33.01
C LYS A 637 -15.78 27.11 -31.54
N GLN A 638 -14.69 26.41 -31.27
CA GLN A 638 -14.24 26.15 -29.89
C GLN A 638 -13.53 27.37 -29.28
N ILE A 639 -12.93 28.22 -30.11
CA ILE A 639 -12.34 29.50 -29.72
C ILE A 639 -13.14 30.62 -30.38
N ASN A 640 -13.81 31.47 -29.58
CA ASN A 640 -14.54 32.63 -30.07
C ASN A 640 -13.75 33.91 -29.77
N PHE A 641 -13.10 34.48 -30.79
CA PHE A 641 -12.45 35.78 -30.67
C PHE A 641 -13.52 36.87 -30.73
N SER A 642 -14.15 37.19 -29.61
CA SER A 642 -14.93 38.42 -29.48
C SER A 642 -13.98 39.62 -29.62
N GLU A 643 -13.95 40.20 -30.82
CA GLU A 643 -13.37 41.48 -31.25
C GLU A 643 -12.16 42.01 -30.46
N PRO A 644 -10.93 41.65 -30.84
CA PRO A 644 -9.78 42.51 -30.56
C PRO A 644 -9.79 43.72 -31.51
N SER A 645 -9.63 44.93 -30.96
CA SER A 645 -9.70 46.17 -31.74
C SER A 645 -8.46 46.39 -32.62
N LEU A 646 -8.64 47.05 -33.78
CA LEU A 646 -7.61 47.43 -34.78
C LEU A 646 -6.31 48.04 -34.24
N LYS A 647 -6.33 48.65 -33.06
CA LYS A 647 -5.15 49.26 -32.43
C LYS A 647 -4.23 48.26 -31.73
N ASP A 648 -4.69 47.04 -31.49
CA ASP A 648 -4.01 46.10 -30.60
C ASP A 648 -2.91 45.29 -31.32
N PHE A 649 -2.89 45.28 -32.66
CA PHE A 649 -1.98 44.46 -33.47
C PHE A 649 -1.15 45.24 -34.52
N SER A 650 -1.24 46.57 -34.57
CA SER A 650 -0.59 47.40 -35.59
C SER A 650 0.95 47.34 -35.58
N ASP A 651 1.55 46.83 -34.50
CA ASP A 651 3.00 46.85 -34.29
C ASP A 651 3.64 45.45 -34.37
N ILE A 652 2.89 44.42 -34.75
CA ILE A 652 3.43 43.05 -34.88
C ILE A 652 4.02 42.90 -36.28
N ASN A 653 5.35 42.87 -36.36
CA ASN A 653 6.07 42.64 -37.62
C ASN A 653 6.08 41.12 -37.89
N ILE A 654 5.11 40.64 -38.68
CA ILE A 654 5.02 39.24 -39.11
C ILE A 654 5.69 39.15 -40.49
N GLU A 655 6.68 38.26 -40.64
CA GLU A 655 7.29 38.01 -41.95
C GLU A 655 6.23 37.48 -42.93
N GLY A 656 6.06 38.17 -44.07
CA GLY A 656 4.90 38.00 -44.97
C GLY A 656 4.75 36.62 -45.64
N LEU A 657 5.73 35.73 -45.52
CA LEU A 657 5.72 34.41 -46.18
C LEU A 657 4.72 33.44 -45.50
N ASP A 658 4.62 33.43 -44.17
CA ASP A 658 3.73 32.52 -43.43
C ASP A 658 2.25 32.96 -43.50
N PHE A 659 2.01 34.25 -43.75
CA PHE A 659 0.68 34.84 -43.81
C PHE A 659 -0.05 34.57 -45.14
N LEU A 660 0.68 34.55 -46.26
CA LEU A 660 0.11 34.19 -47.56
C LEU A 660 -0.38 32.74 -47.59
N THR A 661 0.32 31.84 -46.88
CA THR A 661 -0.08 30.44 -46.69
C THR A 661 -1.39 30.35 -45.90
N LEU A 662 -1.53 31.14 -44.81
CA LEU A 662 -2.78 31.27 -44.02
C LEU A 662 -3.95 31.71 -44.90
N LEU A 663 -3.73 32.73 -45.71
CA LEU A 663 -4.73 33.29 -46.60
C LEU A 663 -5.17 32.27 -47.66
N SER A 664 -4.24 31.47 -48.17
CA SER A 664 -4.54 30.43 -49.15
C SER A 664 -5.42 29.32 -48.55
N GLU A 665 -5.23 28.95 -47.29
CA GLU A 665 -6.04 27.94 -46.61
C GLU A 665 -7.43 28.47 -46.24
N ILE A 666 -7.53 29.72 -45.77
CA ILE A 666 -8.81 30.39 -45.50
C ILE A 666 -9.63 30.55 -46.79
N ASN A 667 -8.98 30.84 -47.92
CA ASN A 667 -9.65 30.94 -49.22
C ASN A 667 -10.22 29.61 -49.72
N LYS A 668 -9.80 28.46 -49.18
CA LYS A 668 -10.40 27.15 -49.48
C LYS A 668 -11.71 26.91 -48.73
N ILE A 669 -12.04 27.73 -47.73
CA ILE A 669 -13.32 27.65 -47.01
C ILE A 669 -14.42 28.23 -47.93
N PRO A 670 -15.58 27.56 -48.11
CA PRO A 670 -16.67 28.06 -48.94
C PRO A 670 -17.20 29.43 -48.48
N ASP A 671 -17.56 30.31 -49.42
CA ASP A 671 -18.07 31.66 -49.11
C ASP A 671 -19.39 31.67 -48.32
N SER A 672 -20.12 30.55 -48.35
CA SER A 672 -21.33 30.34 -47.57
C SER A 672 -21.06 29.96 -46.11
N ASP A 673 -19.81 29.64 -45.76
CA ASP A 673 -19.44 29.26 -44.41
C ASP A 673 -19.40 30.51 -43.51
N PRO A 674 -20.16 30.56 -42.40
CA PRO A 674 -20.18 31.68 -41.47
C PRO A 674 -18.78 32.11 -40.99
N ILE A 675 -17.82 31.17 -40.95
CA ILE A 675 -16.42 31.41 -40.57
C ILE A 675 -15.73 32.41 -41.51
N LYS A 676 -16.07 32.38 -42.81
CA LYS A 676 -15.46 33.27 -43.81
C LYS A 676 -15.86 34.73 -43.58
N LYS A 677 -17.12 34.96 -43.18
CA LYS A 677 -17.64 36.29 -42.81
C LYS A 677 -16.95 36.88 -41.59
N ASP A 678 -16.66 36.06 -40.58
CA ASP A 678 -15.93 36.51 -39.38
C ASP A 678 -14.45 36.82 -39.70
N PHE A 679 -13.86 36.10 -40.66
CA PHE A 679 -12.50 36.34 -41.14
C PHE A 679 -12.37 37.51 -42.12
N ASP A 680 -13.40 37.86 -42.89
CA ASP A 680 -13.40 39.03 -43.78
C ASP A 680 -13.16 40.34 -43.02
N GLY A 681 -13.64 40.42 -41.77
CA GLY A 681 -13.35 41.52 -40.85
C GLY A 681 -11.86 41.60 -40.49
N VAL A 682 -11.21 40.46 -40.22
CA VAL A 682 -9.77 40.36 -39.94
C VAL A 682 -8.92 40.59 -41.20
N TYR A 683 -9.39 40.14 -42.35
CA TYR A 683 -8.76 40.35 -43.66
C TYR A 683 -8.71 41.84 -44.03
N GLY A 684 -9.80 42.58 -43.80
CA GLY A 684 -9.84 44.03 -43.99
C GLY A 684 -8.86 44.80 -43.09
N ILE A 685 -8.61 44.29 -41.87
CA ILE A 685 -7.65 44.85 -40.92
C ILE A 685 -6.21 44.64 -41.42
N ILE A 686 -5.91 43.45 -41.95
CA ILE A 686 -4.54 43.06 -42.32
C ILE A 686 -4.13 43.60 -43.69
N SER A 687 -5.06 43.68 -44.65
CA SER A 687 -4.87 44.39 -45.93
C SER A 687 -4.46 45.86 -45.71
N ASN A 688 -5.02 46.50 -44.68
CA ASN A 688 -4.66 47.86 -44.27
C ASN A 688 -3.27 47.98 -43.61
N ILE A 689 -2.76 46.92 -42.98
CA ILE A 689 -1.41 46.89 -42.39
C ILE A 689 -0.35 46.66 -43.48
N LEU A 690 -0.59 45.71 -44.39
CA LEU A 690 0.32 45.41 -45.50
C LEU A 690 0.44 46.58 -46.49
N SER A 691 -0.66 47.27 -46.79
CA SER A 691 -0.64 48.49 -47.63
C SER A 691 0.09 49.68 -46.98
N LYS A 692 0.20 49.72 -45.65
CA LYS A 692 1.03 50.70 -44.93
C LYS A 692 2.50 50.32 -44.91
N SER A 693 2.84 49.02 -44.84
CA SER A 693 4.24 48.55 -44.89
C SER A 693 4.91 48.80 -46.25
N ASN A 694 4.14 48.73 -47.35
CA ASN A 694 4.62 49.02 -48.71
C ASN A 694 4.80 50.53 -49.02
N LYS A 695 4.53 51.44 -48.07
CA LYS A 695 4.79 52.89 -48.24
C LYS A 695 6.20 53.34 -47.84
N LEU A 696 7.09 52.42 -47.46
CA LEU A 696 8.53 52.70 -47.34
C LEU A 696 9.26 52.25 -48.62
N GLN A 697 9.01 52.94 -49.74
CA GLN A 697 9.99 52.97 -50.84
C GLN A 697 11.11 53.96 -50.50
N PRO A 698 12.37 53.67 -50.85
CA PRO A 698 13.48 54.57 -50.62
C PRO A 698 13.29 55.84 -51.47
N LYS A 699 13.36 57.02 -50.85
CA LYS A 699 13.56 58.26 -51.60
C LYS A 699 14.96 58.23 -52.20
N THR A 700 15.05 58.00 -53.50
CA THR A 700 16.21 58.38 -54.31
C THR A 700 16.05 59.83 -54.75
N SER A 701 16.88 60.70 -54.20
CA SER A 701 17.57 61.80 -54.90
C SER A 701 18.79 62.18 -54.07
#